data_AF-E5ADX7-F1
#
_entry.id   AF-E5ADX7-F1
#
_cell.length_a   1.000
_cell.length_b   1.000
_cell.length_c   1.000
_cell.angle_alpha   90.00
_cell.angle_beta   90.00
_cell.angle_gamma   90.00
#
_symmetry.space_group_name_H-M   'P 1'
#
loop_
_entity.id
_entity.type
_entity.pdbx_description
1 polymer ?
#
loop_
_entity_poly.entity_id
_entity_poly.type
_entity_poly.pdbx_seq_one_letter_code
_entity_poly.pdbx_strand_id
1 'polypeptide(L)'
;MVRHDTSVLKASTFSSDLASVSVHVLSGGHFSLPEYQFVHPVARDARRTVPSLAFLIQHCNAISGKTTRIVFDLGLRRDIKRYATPIQKHIETRRPISTDPDVTRSLANGGLTPGDIDYVIYSHVHWDHVGEPRDFPTSVFVVGHGAKDLLKGTSSKLRGGHSFFECDLLPEGRTIELPDPMEHDQTKFDPGVASDQARFSGPWKPHGNLPDVLDIFNDGSLLIVNAPGHLPGHINLLARTASGQEVYMAGDACHDRRLLTGEKTIGEWNDAEGHVCCIHADRKQAEETIERIRKLEAQGVEIIFAHDIEWESNPANKSRFFGVEETILLFYFTREKAAAMSQTHLVLRFDPTFPASCWRRWGPALYNPPQTFMSSEARWLTLCADESHKDFTATFIMSMTPEHQRLKARFDAELGPQAFDEQWARMLQHAPDMFASSLRLTSVPKKSTHLSPKIQSLVSLAVSAASTHLHVPNIQRYTREALRNGATKAEIIETLSLTATLGIHACTTGMPILFEVLEERGEAMPKGMDGMSKEQWAIREDFEKKRGYWNTLWEEFLRISPEFFYAYTEFSSVPWVNEGGKGVLEPKVKELMYCAFDTAATHMYQPGLKLHMRNVLNYGGTSGEIMEVMELATLLSISTIDVGLEVLEKELKAQ
;
A
#
# COMPACT_ATOMS: atom_id res chain seq x y z
N MET A 1 -32.63 -64.73 -12.43
CA MET A 1 -33.46 -63.99 -11.46
C MET A 1 -32.54 -63.26 -10.49
N VAL A 2 -31.95 -62.14 -10.93
CA VAL A 2 -31.36 -61.05 -10.13
C VAL A 2 -31.34 -59.86 -11.11
N ARG A 3 -31.95 -58.73 -10.75
CA ARG A 3 -31.76 -57.46 -11.45
C ARG A 3 -31.41 -56.41 -10.40
N HIS A 4 -30.21 -55.85 -10.53
CA HIS A 4 -29.84 -54.58 -9.95
C HIS A 4 -30.53 -53.48 -10.76
N ASP A 5 -31.16 -52.54 -10.07
CA ASP A 5 -31.70 -51.33 -10.69
C ASP A 5 -31.02 -50.12 -10.06
N THR A 6 -30.25 -49.42 -10.88
CA THR A 6 -29.52 -48.19 -10.59
C THR A 6 -30.37 -47.02 -11.04
N SER A 7 -31.07 -46.37 -10.10
CA SER A 7 -31.74 -45.10 -10.37
C SER A 7 -30.82 -43.93 -10.01
N VAL A 8 -30.34 -43.27 -11.07
CA VAL A 8 -29.54 -42.06 -11.13
C VAL A 8 -30.18 -40.93 -10.29
N LEU A 9 -29.40 -40.38 -9.36
CA LEU A 9 -29.67 -39.09 -8.72
C LEU A 9 -29.72 -38.01 -9.80
N LYS A 10 -30.92 -37.46 -10.06
CA LYS A 10 -31.07 -36.24 -10.84
C LYS A 10 -30.37 -35.12 -10.08
N ALA A 11 -29.29 -34.60 -10.67
CA ALA A 11 -28.72 -33.31 -10.29
C ALA A 11 -29.84 -32.27 -10.31
N SER A 12 -30.07 -31.64 -9.16
CA SER A 12 -30.91 -30.46 -9.05
C SER A 12 -30.29 -29.37 -9.92
N THR A 13 -30.97 -29.04 -11.00
CA THR A 13 -30.78 -27.80 -11.75
C THR A 13 -30.74 -26.63 -10.77
N PHE A 14 -29.59 -25.96 -10.65
CA PHE A 14 -29.49 -24.66 -9.98
C PHE A 14 -30.45 -23.70 -10.68
N SER A 15 -31.43 -23.17 -9.94
CA SER A 15 -32.33 -22.12 -10.44
C SER A 15 -31.54 -20.83 -10.60
N SER A 16 -31.57 -20.27 -11.80
CA SER A 16 -30.96 -18.99 -12.18
C SER A 16 -31.83 -17.77 -11.85
N ASP A 17 -32.83 -17.90 -10.96
CA ASP A 17 -33.93 -16.93 -10.85
C ASP A 17 -34.01 -16.19 -9.51
N LEU A 18 -32.99 -16.26 -8.66
CA LEU A 18 -32.95 -15.51 -7.40
C LEU A 18 -32.33 -14.12 -7.63
N ALA A 19 -32.98 -13.07 -7.10
CA ALA A 19 -32.46 -11.71 -7.17
C ALA A 19 -31.11 -11.59 -6.46
N SER A 20 -30.26 -10.69 -6.96
CA SER A 20 -28.89 -10.51 -6.49
C SER A 20 -28.42 -9.06 -6.61
N VAL A 21 -27.40 -8.70 -5.85
CA VAL A 21 -26.70 -7.40 -5.93
C VAL A 21 -25.24 -7.57 -6.35
N SER A 22 -24.63 -6.51 -6.86
CA SER A 22 -23.16 -6.41 -6.91
C SER A 22 -22.64 -5.77 -5.64
N VAL A 23 -21.47 -6.21 -5.17
CA VAL A 23 -20.79 -5.69 -3.99
C VAL A 23 -19.34 -5.40 -4.34
N HIS A 24 -18.91 -4.16 -4.15
CA HIS A 24 -17.52 -3.74 -4.31
C HIS A 24 -17.04 -3.06 -3.03
N VAL A 25 -15.75 -3.22 -2.73
CA VAL A 25 -15.11 -2.57 -1.60
C VAL A 25 -14.63 -1.18 -2.01
N LEU A 26 -14.79 -0.22 -1.11
CA LEU A 26 -14.30 1.14 -1.20
C LEU A 26 -13.29 1.34 -0.07
N SER A 27 -12.10 1.84 -0.40
CA SER A 27 -11.14 2.22 0.64
C SER A 27 -11.58 3.55 1.25
N GLY A 28 -11.69 3.57 2.58
CA GLY A 28 -12.05 4.74 3.39
C GLY A 28 -10.93 5.17 4.33
N GLY A 29 -9.68 4.83 4.00
CA GLY A 29 -8.49 5.15 4.79
C GLY A 29 -8.02 4.03 5.73
N HIS A 30 -6.99 4.32 6.52
CA HIS A 30 -6.32 3.40 7.45
C HIS A 30 -5.99 4.12 8.74
N PHE A 31 -5.99 3.40 9.86
CA PHE A 31 -5.59 3.94 11.16
C PHE A 31 -5.04 2.84 12.06
N SER A 32 -4.34 3.21 13.13
CA SER A 32 -3.67 2.27 14.02
C SER A 32 -4.42 2.05 15.32
N LEU A 33 -4.81 0.81 15.56
CA LEU A 33 -5.46 0.35 16.79
C LEU A 33 -4.42 -0.11 17.81
N PRO A 34 -4.47 0.34 19.08
CA PRO A 34 -3.77 -0.33 20.17
C PRO A 34 -4.44 -1.67 20.47
N GLU A 35 -3.79 -2.78 20.13
CA GLU A 35 -4.41 -4.12 20.10
C GLU A 35 -4.99 -4.52 21.46
N TYR A 36 -4.39 -4.11 22.58
CA TYR A 36 -4.86 -4.46 23.92
C TYR A 36 -6.27 -3.94 24.25
N GLN A 37 -6.77 -2.94 23.51
CA GLN A 37 -8.13 -2.42 23.67
C GLN A 37 -9.18 -3.25 22.92
N PHE A 38 -8.74 -4.14 22.00
CA PHE A 38 -9.61 -4.90 21.09
C PHE A 38 -9.47 -6.41 21.28
N VAL A 39 -8.25 -6.90 21.55
CA VAL A 39 -7.96 -8.34 21.68
C VAL A 39 -7.13 -8.67 22.91
N HIS A 40 -7.30 -9.89 23.42
CA HIS A 40 -6.55 -10.44 24.55
C HIS A 40 -6.30 -11.96 24.35
N PRO A 41 -5.12 -12.50 24.73
CA PRO A 41 -3.95 -11.81 25.28
C PRO A 41 -3.08 -11.17 24.20
N VAL A 42 -2.50 -10.01 24.50
CA VAL A 42 -1.58 -9.28 23.62
C VAL A 42 -0.68 -8.36 24.46
N ALA A 43 0.47 -7.94 23.92
CA ALA A 43 1.35 -6.98 24.58
C ALA A 43 0.68 -5.59 24.68
N ARG A 44 1.03 -4.81 25.71
CA ARG A 44 0.38 -3.52 26.01
C ARG A 44 0.71 -2.42 24.99
N ASP A 45 1.87 -2.52 24.39
CA ASP A 45 2.42 -1.67 23.33
C ASP A 45 2.03 -2.15 21.93
N ALA A 46 1.41 -3.33 21.80
CA ALA A 46 1.05 -3.87 20.50
C ALA A 46 0.05 -2.97 19.78
N ARG A 47 0.35 -2.67 18.51
CA ARG A 47 -0.49 -1.87 17.63
C ARG A 47 -0.64 -2.54 16.28
N ARG A 48 -1.80 -2.36 15.66
CA ARG A 48 -2.09 -2.87 14.32
C ARG A 48 -2.72 -1.76 13.48
N THR A 49 -2.15 -1.50 12.32
CA THR A 49 -2.78 -0.61 11.33
C THR A 49 -3.81 -1.41 10.55
N VAL A 50 -5.04 -0.91 10.52
CA VAL A 50 -6.20 -1.55 9.90
C VAL A 50 -6.85 -0.59 8.91
N PRO A 51 -7.54 -1.10 7.88
CA PRO A 51 -8.34 -0.26 7.00
C PRO A 51 -9.60 0.24 7.72
N SER A 52 -10.26 1.24 7.14
CA SER A 52 -11.69 1.48 7.33
C SER A 52 -12.37 1.27 5.99
N LEU A 53 -12.80 0.03 5.74
CA LEU A 53 -13.46 -0.36 4.49
C LEU A 53 -14.93 0.07 4.50
N ALA A 54 -15.37 0.57 3.36
CA ALA A 54 -16.76 0.82 3.02
C ALA A 54 -17.16 -0.03 1.82
N PHE A 55 -18.45 -0.09 1.49
CA PHE A 55 -18.94 -0.95 0.42
C PHE A 55 -19.89 -0.23 -0.51
N LEU A 56 -19.72 -0.39 -1.81
CA LEU A 56 -20.70 -0.03 -2.83
C LEU A 56 -21.56 -1.26 -3.15
N ILE A 57 -22.86 -1.15 -2.94
CA ILE A 57 -23.84 -2.16 -3.29
C ILE A 57 -24.74 -1.61 -4.40
N GLN A 58 -24.93 -2.40 -5.47
CA GLN A 58 -25.84 -2.03 -6.55
C GLN A 58 -26.89 -3.11 -6.75
N HIS A 59 -28.15 -2.71 -6.60
CA HIS A 59 -29.31 -3.56 -6.87
C HIS A 59 -29.95 -3.12 -8.17
N CYS A 60 -30.16 -4.04 -9.10
CA CYS A 60 -30.92 -3.77 -10.32
C CYS A 60 -32.27 -4.47 -10.19
N ASN A 61 -33.35 -3.68 -10.16
CA ASN A 61 -34.69 -4.23 -10.12
C ASN A 61 -34.99 -4.92 -11.46
N ALA A 62 -35.26 -6.23 -11.43
CA ALA A 62 -35.48 -7.04 -12.64
C ALA A 62 -36.73 -6.61 -13.45
N ILE A 63 -37.69 -5.94 -12.82
CA ILE A 63 -38.94 -5.51 -13.44
C ILE A 63 -38.80 -4.10 -14.03
N SER A 64 -38.32 -3.14 -13.24
CA SER A 64 -38.22 -1.73 -13.68
C SER A 64 -36.90 -1.39 -14.35
N GLY A 65 -35.87 -2.25 -14.25
CA GLY A 65 -34.53 -2.01 -14.76
C GLY A 65 -33.78 -0.87 -14.02
N LYS A 66 -34.38 -0.34 -12.95
CA LYS A 66 -33.79 0.74 -12.16
C LYS A 66 -32.67 0.18 -11.27
N THR A 67 -31.50 0.79 -11.35
CA THR A 67 -30.40 0.53 -10.42
C THR A 67 -30.48 1.43 -9.20
N THR A 68 -30.57 0.83 -8.01
CA THR A 68 -30.40 1.51 -6.73
C THR A 68 -28.95 1.34 -6.27
N ARG A 69 -28.27 2.44 -5.94
CA ARG A 69 -26.89 2.45 -5.44
C ARG A 69 -26.85 2.81 -3.97
N ILE A 70 -26.19 1.95 -3.19
CA ILE A 70 -26.09 2.08 -1.75
C ILE A 70 -24.60 2.09 -1.40
N VAL A 71 -24.20 3.03 -0.56
CA VAL A 71 -22.89 2.99 0.10
C VAL A 71 -23.10 2.58 1.56
N PHE A 72 -22.41 1.53 1.99
CA PHE A 72 -22.40 1.07 3.37
C PHE A 72 -21.11 1.52 4.05
N ASP A 73 -21.27 2.41 5.04
CA ASP A 73 -20.23 3.23 5.67
C ASP A 73 -19.47 4.19 4.74
N LEU A 74 -18.84 5.21 5.32
CA LEU A 74 -18.04 6.22 4.59
C LEU A 74 -16.57 6.27 5.03
N GLY A 75 -16.17 5.39 5.96
CA GLY A 75 -14.81 5.32 6.49
C GLY A 75 -14.36 6.57 7.27
N LEU A 76 -13.08 6.94 7.14
CA LEU A 76 -12.50 8.11 7.79
C LEU A 76 -12.84 9.41 7.03
N ARG A 77 -12.98 10.53 7.75
CA ARG A 77 -13.05 11.86 7.12
C ARG A 77 -11.72 12.18 6.46
N ARG A 78 -11.78 12.59 5.20
CA ARG A 78 -10.64 13.13 4.43
C ARG A 78 -9.87 14.22 5.19
N ASP A 79 -10.58 15.18 5.81
CA ASP A 79 -9.99 16.21 6.65
C ASP A 79 -10.30 15.96 8.13
N ILE A 80 -9.31 15.43 8.86
CA ILE A 80 -9.42 15.13 10.29
C ILE A 80 -9.72 16.36 11.16
N LYS A 81 -9.42 17.58 10.68
CA LYS A 81 -9.70 18.81 11.45
C LYS A 81 -11.19 19.15 11.51
N ARG A 82 -12.01 18.49 10.69
CA ARG A 82 -13.46 18.67 10.66
C ARG A 82 -14.20 17.82 11.68
N TYR A 83 -13.55 16.83 12.28
CA TYR A 83 -14.11 16.17 13.46
C TYR A 83 -14.19 17.15 14.63
N ALA A 84 -15.13 16.94 15.54
CA ALA A 84 -15.16 17.64 16.82
C ALA A 84 -13.85 17.44 17.61
N THR A 85 -13.46 18.44 18.41
CA THR A 85 -12.20 18.43 19.18
C THR A 85 -11.96 17.17 20.01
N PRO A 86 -12.96 16.56 20.69
CA PRO A 86 -12.74 15.31 21.43
C PRO A 86 -12.30 14.15 20.53
N ILE A 87 -12.89 14.03 19.34
CA ILE A 87 -12.51 13.02 18.34
C ILE A 87 -11.11 13.31 17.80
N GLN A 88 -10.76 14.57 17.53
CA GLN A 88 -9.41 14.93 17.08
C GLN A 88 -8.34 14.48 18.09
N LYS A 89 -8.56 14.69 19.39
CA LYS A 89 -7.67 14.19 20.45
C LYS A 89 -7.64 12.67 20.49
N HIS A 90 -8.78 12.00 20.30
CA HIS A 90 -8.82 10.55 20.23
C HIS A 90 -7.97 10.00 19.07
N ILE A 91 -8.05 10.63 17.89
CA ILE A 91 -7.30 10.28 16.68
C ILE A 91 -5.77 10.37 16.90
N GLU A 92 -5.27 11.25 17.78
CA GLU A 92 -3.84 11.29 18.11
C GLU A 92 -3.34 9.95 18.64
N THR A 93 -4.17 9.21 19.38
CA THR A 93 -3.86 7.87 19.89
C THR A 93 -3.98 6.77 18.85
N ARG A 94 -4.39 7.11 17.61
CA ARG A 94 -4.69 6.19 16.50
C ARG A 94 -3.73 6.33 15.32
N ARG A 95 -2.57 6.98 15.52
CA ARG A 95 -1.54 7.14 14.49
C ARG A 95 -0.69 5.85 14.31
N PRO A 96 -0.17 5.58 13.09
CA PRO A 96 -0.37 6.35 11.85
C PRO A 96 -1.81 6.29 11.34
N ILE A 97 -2.23 7.35 10.64
CA ILE A 97 -3.55 7.48 10.01
C ILE A 97 -3.36 7.94 8.55
N SER A 98 -4.07 7.31 7.63
CA SER A 98 -4.20 7.71 6.23
C SER A 98 -5.67 7.94 5.93
N THR A 99 -6.01 9.07 5.33
CA THR A 99 -7.38 9.40 4.92
C THR A 99 -7.55 9.45 3.40
N ASP A 100 -6.53 8.98 2.67
CA ASP A 100 -6.50 8.89 1.21
C ASP A 100 -6.17 7.45 0.79
N PRO A 101 -6.94 6.86 -0.14
CA PRO A 101 -8.19 7.37 -0.69
C PRO A 101 -9.31 7.43 0.37
N ASP A 102 -10.19 8.43 0.26
CA ASP A 102 -11.49 8.45 0.93
C ASP A 102 -12.57 7.82 0.05
N VAL A 103 -13.75 7.57 0.60
CA VAL A 103 -14.86 6.92 -0.14
C VAL A 103 -15.24 7.67 -1.41
N THR A 104 -15.20 9.01 -1.42
CA THR A 104 -15.52 9.78 -2.64
C THR A 104 -14.50 9.54 -3.76
N ARG A 105 -13.21 9.43 -3.42
CA ARG A 105 -12.16 9.07 -4.38
C ARG A 105 -12.26 7.62 -4.82
N SER A 106 -12.60 6.70 -3.91
CA SER A 106 -12.84 5.29 -4.24
C SER A 106 -14.01 5.12 -5.23
N LEU A 107 -15.10 5.89 -5.07
CA LEU A 107 -16.20 5.92 -6.05
C LEU A 107 -15.76 6.46 -7.41
N ALA A 108 -14.96 7.53 -7.41
CA ALA A 108 -14.46 8.16 -8.63
C ALA A 108 -13.59 7.22 -9.47
N ASN A 109 -12.86 6.29 -8.84
CA ASN A 109 -12.07 5.28 -9.54
C ASN A 109 -12.92 4.40 -10.47
N GLY A 110 -14.16 4.10 -10.11
CA GLY A 110 -15.10 3.37 -10.96
C GLY A 110 -16.09 4.27 -11.71
N GLY A 111 -15.80 5.56 -11.82
CA GLY A 111 -16.58 6.51 -12.61
C GLY A 111 -17.89 6.98 -11.96
N LEU A 112 -18.07 6.79 -10.65
CA LEU A 112 -19.23 7.30 -9.91
C LEU A 112 -18.88 8.55 -9.11
N THR A 113 -19.89 9.40 -8.92
CA THR A 113 -19.85 10.57 -8.05
C THR A 113 -20.76 10.36 -6.84
N PRO A 114 -20.59 11.12 -5.74
CA PRO A 114 -21.51 11.08 -4.61
C PRO A 114 -22.97 11.36 -4.99
N GLY A 115 -23.22 12.11 -6.07
CA GLY A 115 -24.57 12.39 -6.58
C GLY A 115 -25.27 11.18 -7.20
N ASP A 116 -24.52 10.13 -7.56
CA ASP A 116 -25.05 8.89 -8.13
C ASP A 116 -25.53 7.90 -7.06
N ILE A 117 -25.31 8.20 -5.77
CA ILE A 117 -25.62 7.32 -4.65
C ILE A 117 -27.00 7.66 -4.08
N ASP A 118 -27.91 6.68 -4.09
CA ASP A 118 -29.28 6.86 -3.59
C ASP A 118 -29.32 6.83 -2.04
N TYR A 119 -28.59 5.89 -1.44
CA TYR A 119 -28.59 5.69 0.01
C TYR A 119 -27.18 5.58 0.58
N VAL A 120 -26.97 6.18 1.76
CA VAL A 120 -25.80 5.92 2.61
C VAL A 120 -26.31 5.25 3.88
N ILE A 121 -25.95 3.99 4.07
CA ILE A 121 -26.31 3.21 5.26
C ILE A 121 -25.08 3.19 6.17
N TYR A 122 -25.22 3.60 7.43
CA TYR A 122 -24.16 3.39 8.41
C TYR A 122 -24.36 2.09 9.15
N SER A 123 -23.30 1.29 9.25
CA SER A 123 -23.23 0.18 10.19
C SER A 123 -23.47 0.68 11.60
N HIS A 124 -22.89 1.83 11.95
CA HIS A 124 -23.13 2.58 13.17
C HIS A 124 -22.50 3.98 13.09
N VAL A 125 -22.83 4.86 14.04
CA VAL A 125 -22.41 6.27 14.02
C VAL A 125 -21.11 6.52 14.81
N HIS A 126 -19.99 5.94 14.38
CA HIS A 126 -18.68 6.15 15.02
C HIS A 126 -17.67 6.81 14.07
N TRP A 127 -16.69 7.53 14.63
CA TRP A 127 -15.88 8.50 13.90
C TRP A 127 -15.11 7.89 12.71
N ASP A 128 -14.73 6.63 12.79
CA ASP A 128 -13.99 5.86 11.80
C ASP A 128 -14.88 5.23 10.70
N HIS A 129 -16.20 5.36 10.80
CA HIS A 129 -17.17 4.88 9.79
C HIS A 129 -17.96 6.00 9.11
N VAL A 130 -18.00 7.19 9.71
CA VAL A 130 -18.96 8.23 9.30
C VAL A 130 -18.51 9.08 8.12
N GLY A 131 -17.22 9.12 7.80
CA GLY A 131 -16.67 9.92 6.70
C GLY A 131 -17.20 11.35 6.65
N GLU A 132 -17.42 11.89 5.45
CA GLU A 132 -17.96 13.24 5.24
C GLU A 132 -19.38 13.20 4.63
N PRO A 133 -20.45 13.16 5.46
CA PRO A 133 -21.84 13.14 4.98
C PRO A 133 -22.19 14.30 4.03
N ARG A 134 -21.53 15.45 4.19
CA ARG A 134 -21.75 16.65 3.37
C ARG A 134 -21.42 16.46 1.90
N ASP A 135 -20.59 15.46 1.57
CA ASP A 135 -20.24 15.15 0.19
C ASP A 135 -21.41 14.46 -0.55
N PHE A 136 -22.43 13.98 0.16
CA PHE A 136 -23.61 13.28 -0.37
C PHE A 136 -24.89 14.13 -0.23
N PRO A 137 -25.04 15.19 -1.06
CA PRO A 137 -26.12 16.17 -0.91
C PRO A 137 -27.51 15.61 -1.24
N THR A 138 -27.60 14.55 -2.03
CA THR A 138 -28.85 13.97 -2.54
C THR A 138 -29.25 12.66 -1.87
N SER A 139 -28.31 11.91 -1.30
CA SER A 139 -28.55 10.58 -0.75
C SER A 139 -29.44 10.60 0.49
N VAL A 140 -30.20 9.55 0.73
CA VAL A 140 -30.91 9.34 2.00
C VAL A 140 -30.01 8.55 2.95
N PHE A 141 -29.85 9.03 4.17
CA PHE A 141 -29.06 8.36 5.21
C PHE A 141 -29.93 7.38 6.00
N VAL A 142 -29.40 6.19 6.28
CA VAL A 142 -30.08 5.16 7.07
C VAL A 142 -29.18 4.74 8.23
N VAL A 143 -29.75 4.68 9.42
CA VAL A 143 -29.08 4.24 10.64
C VAL A 143 -29.94 3.25 11.42
N GLY A 144 -29.31 2.37 12.18
CA GLY A 144 -30.04 1.45 13.05
C GLY A 144 -30.73 2.14 14.23
N HIS A 145 -31.69 1.42 14.82
CA HIS A 145 -32.48 1.90 15.95
C HIS A 145 -31.60 2.28 17.17
N GLY A 146 -31.71 3.52 17.65
CA GLY A 146 -30.95 4.04 18.79
C GLY A 146 -29.74 4.88 18.39
N ALA A 147 -29.38 4.93 17.11
CA ALA A 147 -28.30 5.78 16.62
C ALA A 147 -28.64 7.28 16.78
N LYS A 148 -29.90 7.70 16.58
CA LYS A 148 -30.27 9.11 16.78
C LYS A 148 -30.15 9.54 18.25
N ASP A 149 -30.40 8.63 19.18
CA ASP A 149 -30.23 8.88 20.62
C ASP A 149 -28.76 9.03 21.02
N LEU A 150 -27.85 8.30 20.35
CA LEU A 150 -26.41 8.51 20.49
C LEU A 150 -26.00 9.92 20.04
N LEU A 151 -26.41 10.32 18.85
CA LEU A 151 -26.09 11.65 18.30
C LEU A 151 -26.64 12.78 19.17
N LYS A 152 -27.82 12.60 19.78
CA LYS A 152 -28.41 13.58 20.72
C LYS A 152 -27.76 13.59 22.10
N GLY A 153 -26.86 12.66 22.39
CA GLY A 153 -26.23 12.52 23.71
C GLY A 153 -27.21 12.08 24.81
N THR A 154 -28.34 11.48 24.45
CA THR A 154 -29.36 11.01 25.40
C THR A 154 -29.08 9.58 25.89
N SER A 155 -28.08 8.92 25.33
CA SER A 155 -27.58 7.62 25.82
C SER A 155 -26.69 7.79 27.05
N SER A 156 -27.08 7.16 28.16
CA SER A 156 -26.44 7.34 29.48
C SER A 156 -25.33 6.34 29.81
N LYS A 157 -24.97 5.44 28.88
CA LYS A 157 -24.17 4.24 29.18
C LYS A 157 -22.77 4.18 28.56
N LEU A 158 -22.36 5.17 27.77
CA LEU A 158 -21.07 5.15 27.08
C LEU A 158 -20.05 6.07 27.76
N ARG A 159 -18.79 5.62 27.90
CA ARG A 159 -17.70 6.33 28.55
C ARG A 159 -16.45 6.35 27.66
N GLY A 160 -15.67 7.43 27.71
CA GLY A 160 -14.38 7.56 27.04
C GLY A 160 -14.39 8.40 25.76
N GLY A 161 -13.20 8.82 25.31
CA GLY A 161 -13.04 9.75 24.17
C GLY A 161 -13.44 9.20 22.79
N HIS A 162 -13.56 7.88 22.65
CA HIS A 162 -14.13 7.22 21.45
C HIS A 162 -15.68 7.29 21.43
N SER A 163 -16.30 7.51 22.59
CA SER A 163 -17.76 7.65 22.75
C SER A 163 -18.20 9.11 22.62
N PHE A 164 -17.67 9.84 21.62
CA PHE A 164 -18.12 11.18 21.28
C PHE A 164 -18.87 11.16 19.95
N PHE A 165 -20.09 11.70 19.95
CA PHE A 165 -20.99 11.67 18.81
C PHE A 165 -21.38 13.10 18.42
N GLU A 166 -21.25 13.42 17.14
CA GLU A 166 -21.55 14.76 16.60
C GLU A 166 -23.06 14.90 16.38
N CYS A 167 -23.73 15.76 17.16
CA CYS A 167 -25.18 15.89 17.12
C CYS A 167 -25.75 16.37 15.77
N ASP A 168 -24.92 17.01 14.96
CA ASP A 168 -25.20 17.56 13.64
C ASP A 168 -24.62 16.68 12.51
N LEU A 169 -24.19 15.45 12.81
CA LEU A 169 -23.60 14.53 11.83
C LEU A 169 -24.53 14.27 10.64
N LEU A 170 -25.81 14.05 10.91
CA LEU A 170 -26.79 13.57 9.92
C LEU A 170 -27.84 14.65 9.60
N PRO A 171 -28.26 14.77 8.32
CA PRO A 171 -29.25 15.77 7.92
C PRO A 171 -30.68 15.38 8.36
N GLU A 172 -31.28 16.16 9.28
CA GLU A 172 -32.59 15.88 9.91
C GLU A 172 -33.74 15.59 8.92
N GLY A 173 -33.72 16.16 7.71
CA GLY A 173 -34.73 15.95 6.66
C GLY A 173 -34.47 14.79 5.69
N ARG A 174 -33.34 14.09 5.79
CA ARG A 174 -32.96 12.98 4.89
C ARG A 174 -32.37 11.79 5.65
N THR A 175 -32.75 11.60 6.91
CA THR A 175 -32.24 10.49 7.74
C THR A 175 -33.37 9.62 8.26
N ILE A 176 -33.36 8.36 7.82
CA ILE A 176 -34.22 7.27 8.30
C ILE A 176 -33.51 6.57 9.45
N GLU A 177 -34.23 6.35 10.55
CA GLU A 177 -33.81 5.44 11.61
C GLU A 177 -34.67 4.19 11.51
N LEU A 178 -34.04 3.02 11.49
CA LEU A 178 -34.72 1.73 11.39
C LEU A 178 -35.63 1.48 12.62
N PRO A 179 -36.72 0.71 12.45
CA PRO A 179 -37.60 0.36 13.57
C PRO A 179 -36.88 -0.47 14.63
N ASP A 180 -37.40 -0.48 15.86
CA ASP A 180 -36.86 -1.27 16.96
C ASP A 180 -36.90 -2.78 16.62
N PRO A 181 -35.76 -3.49 16.61
CA PRO A 181 -35.70 -4.95 16.43
C PRO A 181 -36.52 -5.73 17.47
N MET A 182 -36.68 -5.16 18.67
CA MET A 182 -37.43 -5.79 19.77
C MET A 182 -38.94 -5.52 19.70
N GLU A 183 -39.40 -4.68 18.77
CA GLU A 183 -40.81 -4.37 18.59
C GLU A 183 -41.50 -5.43 17.73
N HIS A 184 -42.19 -6.37 18.40
CA HIS A 184 -42.91 -7.46 17.74
C HIS A 184 -44.36 -7.11 17.33
N ASP A 185 -44.80 -5.87 17.51
CA ASP A 185 -46.16 -5.45 17.16
C ASP A 185 -46.30 -5.23 15.64
N GLN A 186 -46.71 -6.29 14.94
CA GLN A 186 -46.91 -6.30 13.50
C GLN A 186 -48.04 -5.38 13.02
N THR A 187 -48.87 -4.84 13.92
CA THR A 187 -50.05 -4.02 13.56
C THR A 187 -49.71 -2.57 13.21
N LYS A 188 -48.48 -2.11 13.49
CA LYS A 188 -48.02 -0.74 13.17
C LYS A 188 -47.45 -0.58 11.76
N PHE A 189 -47.30 -1.67 11.01
CA PHE A 189 -46.69 -1.64 9.69
C PHE A 189 -47.77 -1.68 8.61
N ASP A 190 -47.87 -0.62 7.81
CA ASP A 190 -48.73 -0.61 6.62
C ASP A 190 -48.13 -1.56 5.57
N PRO A 191 -48.84 -2.64 5.14
CA PRO A 191 -48.39 -3.50 4.06
C PRO A 191 -48.56 -2.79 2.71
N GLY A 192 -47.88 -1.65 2.55
CA GLY A 192 -47.90 -0.87 1.32
C GLY A 192 -47.52 -1.70 0.10
N VAL A 193 -48.18 -1.39 -1.01
CA VAL A 193 -48.03 -1.97 -2.34
C VAL A 193 -46.55 -2.00 -2.76
N ALA A 194 -46.14 -3.05 -3.47
CA ALA A 194 -44.81 -3.19 -4.05
C ALA A 194 -44.38 -1.88 -4.75
N SER A 195 -43.29 -1.29 -4.26
CA SER A 195 -42.68 -0.06 -4.76
C SER A 195 -41.32 -0.39 -5.34
N ASP A 196 -40.91 0.30 -6.41
CA ASP A 196 -39.58 0.20 -7.02
C ASP A 196 -38.45 0.82 -6.15
N GLN A 197 -38.70 1.07 -4.87
CA GLN A 197 -37.76 1.70 -3.93
C GLN A 197 -37.47 0.80 -2.73
N ALA A 198 -36.23 0.88 -2.24
CA ALA A 198 -35.80 0.19 -1.02
C ALA A 198 -36.70 0.55 0.18
N ARG A 199 -37.11 -0.45 0.94
CA ARG A 199 -38.01 -0.34 2.10
C ARG A 199 -37.21 -0.46 3.40
N PHE A 200 -37.13 0.63 4.14
CA PHE A 200 -36.45 0.69 5.45
C PHE A 200 -37.42 0.59 6.63
N SER A 201 -38.63 0.09 6.37
CA SER A 201 -39.70 -0.08 7.36
C SER A 201 -40.34 -1.44 7.17
N GLY A 202 -40.52 -2.19 8.25
CA GLY A 202 -41.15 -3.49 8.24
C GLY A 202 -40.82 -4.28 9.51
N PRO A 203 -41.47 -5.43 9.72
CA PRO A 203 -41.16 -6.29 10.84
C PRO A 203 -39.80 -6.99 10.60
N TRP A 204 -38.97 -7.01 11.65
CA TRP A 204 -37.76 -7.81 11.69
C TRP A 204 -38.14 -9.30 11.70
N LYS A 205 -37.47 -10.09 10.85
CA LYS A 205 -37.75 -11.53 10.70
C LYS A 205 -36.46 -12.34 10.82
N PRO A 206 -36.54 -13.57 11.36
CA PRO A 206 -35.39 -14.46 11.36
C PRO A 206 -34.96 -14.88 9.95
N HIS A 207 -33.65 -14.97 9.73
CA HIS A 207 -33.04 -15.52 8.52
C HIS A 207 -31.88 -16.46 8.92
N GLY A 208 -32.09 -17.77 8.79
CA GLY A 208 -31.12 -18.76 9.23
C GLY A 208 -30.85 -18.66 10.74
N ASN A 209 -29.59 -18.45 11.13
CA ASN A 209 -29.18 -18.24 12.53
C ASN A 209 -29.21 -16.76 12.97
N LEU A 210 -29.63 -15.84 12.10
CA LEU A 210 -29.80 -14.42 12.40
C LEU A 210 -31.24 -14.18 12.88
N PRO A 211 -31.46 -13.66 14.10
CA PRO A 211 -32.79 -13.53 14.68
C PRO A 211 -33.61 -12.40 14.07
N ASP A 212 -32.97 -11.26 13.78
CA ASP A 212 -33.64 -10.03 13.38
C ASP A 212 -33.02 -9.49 12.09
N VAL A 213 -33.73 -9.68 10.99
CA VAL A 213 -33.31 -9.25 9.65
C VAL A 213 -34.43 -8.49 8.93
N LEU A 214 -34.05 -7.42 8.22
CA LEU A 214 -34.92 -6.66 7.31
C LEU A 214 -34.46 -6.86 5.87
N ASP A 215 -35.37 -7.32 5.01
CA ASP A 215 -35.16 -7.39 3.57
C ASP A 215 -35.66 -6.09 2.91
N ILE A 216 -34.73 -5.27 2.42
CA ILE A 216 -35.07 -3.93 1.93
C ILE A 216 -35.62 -3.94 0.51
N PHE A 217 -35.40 -5.00 -0.25
CA PHE A 217 -35.95 -5.15 -1.61
C PHE A 217 -37.07 -6.20 -1.67
N ASN A 218 -37.29 -6.94 -0.59
CA ASN A 218 -38.27 -8.03 -0.47
C ASN A 218 -38.07 -9.13 -1.53
N ASP A 219 -36.82 -9.33 -1.95
CA ASP A 219 -36.40 -10.32 -2.93
C ASP A 219 -35.23 -11.20 -2.42
N GLY A 220 -34.80 -10.98 -1.17
CA GLY A 220 -33.72 -11.70 -0.51
C GLY A 220 -32.30 -11.34 -1.00
N SER A 221 -32.15 -10.32 -1.84
CA SER A 221 -30.85 -9.95 -2.42
C SER A 221 -29.96 -9.13 -1.47
N LEU A 222 -30.56 -8.29 -0.62
CA LEU A 222 -29.85 -7.49 0.37
C LEU A 222 -30.64 -7.38 1.67
N LEU A 223 -30.00 -7.81 2.74
CA LEU A 223 -30.60 -7.96 4.06
C LEU A 223 -29.84 -7.09 5.07
N ILE A 224 -30.57 -6.24 5.80
CA ILE A 224 -30.04 -5.54 6.98
C ILE A 224 -30.17 -6.47 8.19
N VAL A 225 -29.09 -6.64 8.92
CA VAL A 225 -28.99 -7.55 10.06
C VAL A 225 -28.74 -6.74 11.32
N ASN A 226 -29.60 -6.89 12.34
CA ASN A 226 -29.37 -6.32 13.66
C ASN A 226 -28.11 -6.97 14.28
N ALA A 227 -27.15 -6.17 14.74
CA ALA A 227 -25.85 -6.64 15.23
C ALA A 227 -25.50 -5.99 16.59
N PRO A 228 -26.28 -6.27 17.65
CA PRO A 228 -26.10 -5.59 18.94
C PRO A 228 -24.78 -5.98 19.62
N GLY A 229 -24.29 -5.07 20.47
CA GLY A 229 -23.12 -5.28 21.32
C GLY A 229 -22.13 -4.13 21.26
N HIS A 230 -21.74 -3.69 20.06
CA HIS A 230 -20.75 -2.62 19.92
C HIS A 230 -21.31 -1.25 20.31
N LEU A 231 -22.30 -0.74 19.59
CA LEU A 231 -22.99 0.52 19.88
C LEU A 231 -24.50 0.38 19.64
N PRO A 232 -25.36 1.15 20.34
CA PRO A 232 -26.78 1.25 19.99
C PRO A 232 -26.96 1.61 18.51
N GLY A 233 -27.86 0.89 17.82
CA GLY A 233 -28.10 1.04 16.39
C GLY A 233 -27.07 0.37 15.47
N HIS A 234 -26.19 -0.49 15.99
CA HIS A 234 -25.24 -1.25 15.18
C HIS A 234 -25.94 -2.30 14.30
N ILE A 235 -25.66 -2.25 13.00
CA ILE A 235 -26.21 -3.13 11.97
C ILE A 235 -25.11 -3.61 11.02
N ASN A 236 -25.34 -4.77 10.41
CA ASN A 236 -24.51 -5.34 9.35
C ASN A 236 -25.37 -5.61 8.11
N LEU A 237 -24.73 -5.91 6.97
CA LEU A 237 -25.43 -6.28 5.74
C LEU A 237 -25.09 -7.71 5.31
N LEU A 238 -26.08 -8.48 4.88
CA LEU A 238 -25.91 -9.76 4.20
C LEU A 238 -26.44 -9.62 2.76
N ALA A 239 -25.55 -9.82 1.79
CA ALA A 239 -25.82 -9.63 0.37
C ALA A 239 -25.69 -10.93 -0.40
N ARG A 240 -26.64 -11.23 -1.29
CA ARG A 240 -26.52 -12.31 -2.26
C ARG A 240 -26.00 -11.76 -3.59
N THR A 241 -24.89 -12.33 -4.07
CA THR A 241 -24.27 -11.94 -5.34
C THR A 241 -24.75 -12.81 -6.50
N ALA A 242 -24.50 -12.35 -7.74
CA ALA A 242 -24.93 -13.06 -8.95
C ALA A 242 -24.32 -14.47 -9.10
N SER A 243 -23.18 -14.75 -8.46
CA SER A 243 -22.59 -16.09 -8.41
C SER A 243 -23.34 -17.05 -7.46
N GLY A 244 -24.36 -16.54 -6.75
CA GLY A 244 -25.05 -17.26 -5.67
C GLY A 244 -24.29 -17.25 -4.34
N GLN A 245 -23.10 -16.62 -4.28
CA GLN A 245 -22.35 -16.47 -3.03
C GLN A 245 -22.98 -15.38 -2.16
N GLU A 246 -22.99 -15.63 -0.86
CA GLU A 246 -23.45 -14.67 0.14
C GLU A 246 -22.25 -13.98 0.79
N VAL A 247 -22.32 -12.66 0.91
CA VAL A 247 -21.28 -11.80 1.47
C VAL A 247 -21.87 -11.04 2.65
N TYR A 248 -21.27 -11.20 3.82
CA TYR A 248 -21.61 -10.52 5.06
C TYR A 248 -20.62 -9.38 5.31
N MET A 249 -21.11 -8.15 5.21
CA MET A 249 -20.33 -6.92 5.44
C MET A 249 -20.63 -6.44 6.86
N ALA A 250 -19.57 -6.34 7.67
CA ALA A 250 -19.70 -5.97 9.07
C ALA A 250 -18.75 -4.83 9.44
N GLY A 251 -19.29 -3.83 10.12
CA GLY A 251 -18.46 -2.83 10.81
C GLY A 251 -17.87 -3.41 12.09
N ASP A 252 -17.96 -2.64 13.16
CA ASP A 252 -17.39 -2.95 14.48
C ASP A 252 -18.10 -4.07 15.28
N ALA A 253 -18.80 -4.97 14.60
CA ALA A 253 -19.25 -6.22 15.22
C ALA A 253 -18.05 -7.11 15.61
N CYS A 254 -16.92 -6.96 14.92
CA CYS A 254 -15.67 -7.66 15.21
C CYS A 254 -14.48 -6.88 14.61
N HIS A 255 -13.65 -6.26 15.46
CA HIS A 255 -12.53 -5.42 15.02
C HIS A 255 -11.30 -6.18 14.53
N ASP A 256 -11.18 -7.47 14.89
CA ASP A 256 -10.02 -8.29 14.54
C ASP A 256 -10.43 -9.73 14.23
N ARG A 257 -9.91 -10.26 13.13
CA ARG A 257 -10.21 -11.60 12.62
C ARG A 257 -9.96 -12.71 13.65
N ARG A 258 -9.00 -12.52 14.54
CA ARG A 258 -8.64 -13.49 15.59
C ARG A 258 -9.72 -13.65 16.66
N LEU A 259 -10.62 -12.68 16.82
CA LEU A 259 -11.81 -12.83 17.66
C LEU A 259 -12.81 -13.79 17.00
N LEU A 260 -12.98 -13.70 15.69
CA LEU A 260 -13.85 -14.60 14.95
C LEU A 260 -13.29 -16.03 14.97
N THR A 261 -11.99 -16.24 14.74
CA THR A 261 -11.38 -17.58 14.76
C THR A 261 -11.29 -18.19 16.16
N GLY A 262 -11.42 -17.36 17.21
CA GLY A 262 -11.29 -17.79 18.61
C GLY A 262 -9.83 -17.90 19.08
N GLU A 263 -8.86 -17.44 18.29
CA GLU A 263 -7.46 -17.34 18.70
C GLU A 263 -7.28 -16.29 19.83
N LYS A 264 -8.11 -15.24 19.81
CA LYS A 264 -8.14 -14.18 20.81
C LYS A 264 -9.55 -13.98 21.37
N THR A 265 -9.61 -13.33 22.52
CA THR A 265 -10.83 -12.88 23.19
C THR A 265 -10.91 -11.36 23.19
N ILE A 266 -12.10 -10.79 23.44
CA ILE A 266 -12.29 -9.33 23.49
C ILE A 266 -11.38 -8.71 24.56
N GLY A 267 -10.65 -7.67 24.17
CA GLY A 267 -9.78 -6.93 25.06
C GLY A 267 -10.54 -6.04 26.06
N GLU A 268 -10.00 -5.94 27.28
CA GLU A 268 -10.47 -5.02 28.32
C GLU A 268 -9.27 -4.24 28.88
N TRP A 269 -9.50 -2.98 29.24
CA TRP A 269 -8.48 -2.13 29.86
C TRP A 269 -9.06 -1.30 31.00
N ASN A 270 -8.22 -0.66 31.80
CA ASN A 270 -8.69 0.26 32.84
C ASN A 270 -8.53 1.71 32.36
N ASP A 271 -9.56 2.54 32.57
CA ASP A 271 -9.41 4.00 32.42
C ASP A 271 -8.53 4.61 33.52
N ALA A 272 -8.31 5.93 33.46
CA ALA A 272 -7.47 6.65 34.42
C ALA A 272 -8.03 6.58 35.86
N GLU A 273 -9.33 6.34 35.99
CA GLU A 273 -10.07 6.20 37.24
C GLU A 273 -10.15 4.74 37.72
N GLY A 274 -9.58 3.78 36.97
CA GLY A 274 -9.52 2.37 37.31
C GLY A 274 -10.78 1.56 36.97
N HIS A 275 -11.71 2.12 36.18
CA HIS A 275 -12.85 1.36 35.69
C HIS A 275 -12.46 0.46 34.52
N VAL A 276 -12.98 -0.76 34.51
CA VAL A 276 -12.86 -1.66 33.37
C VAL A 276 -13.65 -1.09 32.18
N CYS A 277 -12.97 -0.90 31.07
CA CYS A 277 -13.47 -0.44 29.79
C CYS A 277 -13.38 -1.56 28.76
N CYS A 278 -14.33 -1.53 27.83
CA CYS A 278 -14.40 -2.39 26.65
C CYS A 278 -14.77 -1.52 25.46
N ILE A 279 -14.32 -1.90 24.26
CA ILE A 279 -14.69 -1.19 23.03
C ILE A 279 -16.18 -1.40 22.68
N HIS A 280 -16.77 -2.50 23.16
CA HIS A 280 -18.18 -2.80 23.00
C HIS A 280 -18.98 -2.27 24.20
N ALA A 281 -20.07 -1.56 23.93
CA ALA A 281 -21.00 -1.07 24.94
C ALA A 281 -21.64 -2.20 25.77
N ASP A 282 -21.88 -3.35 25.14
CA ASP A 282 -22.31 -4.59 25.78
C ASP A 282 -21.47 -5.75 25.25
N ARG A 283 -20.43 -6.08 26.01
CA ARG A 283 -19.49 -7.17 25.68
C ARG A 283 -20.20 -8.50 25.44
N LYS A 284 -21.18 -8.85 26.28
CA LYS A 284 -21.83 -10.16 26.19
C LYS A 284 -22.64 -10.26 24.89
N GLN A 285 -23.39 -9.22 24.55
CA GLN A 285 -24.10 -9.18 23.27
C GLN A 285 -23.14 -9.17 22.08
N ALA A 286 -21.98 -8.50 22.18
CA ALA A 286 -20.95 -8.55 21.14
C ALA A 286 -20.41 -9.98 20.93
N GLU A 287 -20.12 -10.71 22.01
CA GLU A 287 -19.69 -12.12 21.94
C GLU A 287 -20.76 -13.01 21.27
N GLU A 288 -22.05 -12.80 21.59
CA GLU A 288 -23.16 -13.51 20.93
C GLU A 288 -23.26 -13.17 19.44
N THR A 289 -23.04 -11.91 19.06
CA THR A 289 -23.02 -11.46 17.66
C THR A 289 -21.84 -12.08 16.91
N ILE A 290 -20.62 -12.09 17.48
CA ILE A 290 -19.44 -12.73 16.89
C ILE A 290 -19.70 -14.23 16.68
N GLU A 291 -20.34 -14.92 17.63
CA GLU A 291 -20.69 -16.34 17.48
C GLU A 291 -21.70 -16.58 16.34
N ARG A 292 -22.65 -15.66 16.12
CA ARG A 292 -23.57 -15.74 14.96
C ARG A 292 -22.81 -15.58 13.64
N ILE A 293 -21.87 -14.63 13.57
CA ILE A 293 -21.03 -14.41 12.39
C ILE A 293 -20.14 -15.64 12.13
N ARG A 294 -19.56 -16.23 13.18
CA ARG A 294 -18.75 -17.46 13.09
C ARG A 294 -19.55 -18.63 12.49
N LYS A 295 -20.83 -18.77 12.87
CA LYS A 295 -21.73 -19.78 12.29
C LYS A 295 -22.04 -19.53 10.82
N LEU A 296 -22.19 -18.27 10.40
CA LEU A 296 -22.36 -17.93 8.98
C LEU A 296 -21.13 -18.30 8.16
N GLU A 297 -19.94 -17.97 8.66
CA GLU A 297 -18.68 -18.33 8.00
C GLU A 297 -18.54 -19.85 7.83
N ALA A 298 -18.89 -20.61 8.87
CA ALA A 298 -18.89 -22.07 8.81
C ALA A 298 -19.91 -22.64 7.80
N GLN A 299 -20.94 -21.87 7.42
CA GLN A 299 -21.91 -22.22 6.39
C GLN A 299 -21.46 -21.80 4.98
N GLY A 300 -20.29 -21.18 4.85
CA GLY A 300 -19.72 -20.77 3.56
C GLY A 300 -20.06 -19.34 3.15
N VAL A 301 -20.61 -18.53 4.04
CA VAL A 301 -20.79 -17.08 3.81
C VAL A 301 -19.44 -16.39 3.90
N GLU A 302 -19.11 -15.55 2.92
CA GLU A 302 -17.89 -14.73 2.96
C GLU A 302 -18.09 -13.60 3.99
N ILE A 303 -17.20 -13.47 4.98
CA ILE A 303 -17.26 -12.41 5.98
C ILE A 303 -16.19 -11.36 5.67
N ILE A 304 -16.58 -10.09 5.62
CA ILE A 304 -15.67 -8.95 5.44
C ILE A 304 -15.91 -7.95 6.58
N PHE A 305 -14.91 -7.78 7.45
CA PHE A 305 -14.94 -6.73 8.47
C PHE A 305 -14.34 -5.43 7.95
N ALA A 306 -14.87 -4.29 8.41
CA ALA A 306 -14.38 -2.96 8.03
C ALA A 306 -12.89 -2.75 8.36
N HIS A 307 -12.39 -3.42 9.39
CA HIS A 307 -11.00 -3.35 9.87
C HIS A 307 -10.17 -4.60 9.55
N ASP A 308 -10.62 -5.42 8.58
CA ASP A 308 -9.95 -6.66 8.22
C ASP A 308 -8.72 -6.42 7.31
N ILE A 309 -7.58 -6.18 7.93
CA ILE A 309 -6.31 -6.02 7.20
C ILE A 309 -5.86 -7.30 6.48
N GLU A 310 -6.27 -8.48 6.96
CA GLU A 310 -5.92 -9.76 6.32
C GLU A 310 -6.71 -9.94 5.03
N TRP A 311 -8.01 -9.60 5.06
CA TRP A 311 -8.85 -9.57 3.86
C TRP A 311 -8.35 -8.52 2.85
N GLU A 312 -8.08 -7.29 3.30
CA GLU A 312 -7.60 -6.21 2.41
C GLU A 312 -6.24 -6.55 1.76
N SER A 313 -5.30 -7.07 2.55
CA SER A 313 -3.93 -7.35 2.07
C SER A 313 -3.84 -8.58 1.16
N ASN A 314 -4.90 -9.39 1.10
CA ASN A 314 -4.92 -10.57 0.24
C ASN A 314 -4.92 -10.17 -1.25
N PRO A 315 -3.90 -10.54 -2.04
CA PRO A 315 -3.84 -10.18 -3.45
C PRO A 315 -5.05 -10.63 -4.29
N ALA A 316 -5.72 -11.71 -3.89
CA ALA A 316 -6.92 -12.23 -4.56
C ALA A 316 -8.11 -11.27 -4.46
N ASN A 317 -8.12 -10.36 -3.47
CA ASN A 317 -9.22 -9.43 -3.24
C ASN A 317 -9.01 -8.09 -3.96
N LYS A 318 -7.88 -7.87 -4.65
CA LYS A 318 -7.60 -6.60 -5.33
C LYS A 318 -8.65 -6.23 -6.38
N SER A 319 -9.19 -7.20 -7.13
CA SER A 319 -10.24 -6.94 -8.12
C SER A 319 -11.62 -6.70 -7.50
N ARG A 320 -11.80 -6.92 -6.19
CA ARG A 320 -13.05 -6.63 -5.46
C ARG A 320 -13.20 -5.15 -5.13
N PHE A 321 -12.16 -4.34 -5.29
CA PHE A 321 -12.21 -2.90 -5.11
C PHE A 321 -12.85 -2.23 -6.33
N PHE A 322 -13.72 -1.25 -6.08
CA PHE A 322 -14.43 -0.57 -7.17
C PHE A 322 -13.48 0.22 -8.08
N GLY A 323 -13.68 0.10 -9.39
CA GLY A 323 -12.86 0.81 -10.39
C GLY A 323 -11.48 0.21 -10.65
N VAL A 324 -11.16 -0.94 -10.05
CA VAL A 324 -9.98 -1.71 -10.44
C VAL A 324 -10.37 -2.52 -11.67
N GLU A 325 -9.91 -2.10 -12.86
CA GLU A 325 -10.11 -2.88 -14.07
C GLU A 325 -9.43 -4.25 -13.93
N GLU A 326 -10.25 -5.29 -14.03
CA GLU A 326 -9.79 -6.64 -14.13
C GLU A 326 -9.23 -6.81 -15.55
N THR A 327 -7.90 -6.85 -15.70
CA THR A 327 -7.27 -7.36 -16.92
C THR A 327 -7.59 -8.85 -17.01
N ILE A 328 -8.83 -9.20 -17.35
CA ILE A 328 -9.25 -10.57 -17.61
C ILE A 328 -8.60 -10.98 -18.93
N LEU A 329 -7.43 -11.63 -18.83
CA LEU A 329 -7.02 -12.63 -19.80
C LEU A 329 -8.07 -13.75 -19.74
N LEU A 330 -9.02 -13.69 -20.67
CA LEU A 330 -10.09 -14.64 -20.85
C LEU A 330 -9.50 -15.99 -21.29
N PHE A 331 -8.97 -16.77 -20.34
CA PHE A 331 -8.71 -18.19 -20.55
C PHE A 331 -10.06 -18.91 -20.62
N TYR A 332 -10.60 -19.05 -21.83
CA TYR A 332 -11.59 -20.07 -22.15
C TYR A 332 -10.99 -21.46 -21.85
N PHE A 333 -11.15 -21.96 -20.63
CA PHE A 333 -11.06 -23.39 -20.36
C PHE A 333 -12.41 -24.01 -20.77
N THR A 334 -12.52 -24.40 -22.04
CA THR A 334 -13.48 -25.43 -22.40
C THR A 334 -13.09 -26.72 -21.69
N ARG A 335 -14.06 -27.29 -21.02
CA ARG A 335 -14.01 -28.50 -20.20
C ARG A 335 -13.94 -29.74 -21.09
N GLU A 336 -12.96 -29.82 -21.98
CA GLU A 336 -12.70 -30.96 -22.87
C GLU A 336 -11.20 -31.07 -23.14
N LYS A 337 -10.42 -31.52 -22.14
CA LYS A 337 -9.11 -32.21 -22.31
C LYS A 337 -8.42 -32.61 -21.00
N ALA A 338 -9.15 -32.78 -19.89
CA ALA A 338 -8.59 -33.39 -18.67
C ALA A 338 -8.51 -34.93 -18.74
N ALA A 339 -8.46 -35.51 -19.94
CA ALA A 339 -8.41 -36.96 -20.16
C ALA A 339 -7.52 -37.31 -21.37
N ALA A 340 -6.29 -36.82 -21.39
CA ALA A 340 -5.20 -37.40 -22.18
C ALA A 340 -3.87 -36.86 -21.64
N MET A 341 -2.85 -37.72 -21.55
CA MET A 341 -1.47 -37.41 -21.14
C MET A 341 -1.18 -37.50 -19.63
N SER A 342 -1.55 -38.64 -19.04
CA SER A 342 -0.64 -39.34 -18.13
C SER A 342 0.05 -40.44 -18.95
N GLN A 343 1.36 -40.60 -18.74
CA GLN A 343 2.30 -41.48 -19.45
C GLN A 343 2.87 -40.97 -20.77
N THR A 344 4.07 -40.39 -20.73
CA THR A 344 5.20 -40.90 -21.54
C THR A 344 6.54 -40.45 -20.94
N HIS A 345 7.40 -41.40 -20.61
CA HIS A 345 8.81 -41.18 -20.32
C HIS A 345 9.52 -40.63 -21.58
N LEU A 346 10.29 -39.54 -21.45
CA LEU A 346 11.27 -39.16 -22.47
C LEU A 346 12.69 -39.40 -21.95
N VAL A 347 13.27 -40.47 -22.49
CA VAL A 347 14.67 -40.84 -22.42
C VAL A 347 15.46 -39.93 -23.37
N LEU A 348 16.43 -39.18 -22.86
CA LEU A 348 17.42 -38.48 -23.68
C LEU A 348 18.35 -39.51 -24.34
N ARG A 349 18.32 -39.61 -25.67
CA ARG A 349 19.31 -40.35 -26.47
C ARG A 349 20.38 -39.38 -26.98
N PHE A 350 21.62 -39.68 -26.61
CA PHE A 350 22.85 -39.18 -27.22
C PHE A 350 23.05 -39.81 -28.62
N ASP A 351 23.54 -39.01 -29.57
CA ASP A 351 24.06 -39.47 -30.87
C ASP A 351 25.61 -39.43 -30.83
N PRO A 352 26.33 -40.51 -31.20
CA PRO A 352 27.76 -40.69 -30.94
C PRO A 352 28.62 -40.54 -32.20
N THR A 353 29.65 -39.68 -32.14
CA THR A 353 30.90 -39.89 -32.90
C THR A 353 32.12 -39.76 -31.98
N PHE A 354 32.93 -40.82 -31.99
CA PHE A 354 34.12 -41.18 -31.18
C PHE A 354 35.32 -40.19 -31.22
N PRO A 355 36.44 -40.38 -30.47
CA PRO A 355 36.80 -41.49 -29.56
C PRO A 355 37.33 -41.08 -28.16
N ALA A 356 37.22 -42.04 -27.25
CA ALA A 356 37.89 -42.05 -25.95
C ALA A 356 39.38 -42.40 -26.08
N SER A 357 40.24 -41.54 -25.54
CA SER A 357 41.51 -41.94 -24.95
C SER A 357 41.77 -41.13 -23.69
N CYS A 358 42.22 -41.82 -22.64
CA CYS A 358 42.53 -41.32 -21.29
C CYS A 358 41.35 -41.29 -20.31
N TRP A 359 40.80 -42.48 -20.05
CA TRP A 359 40.21 -42.80 -18.76
C TRP A 359 41.28 -43.04 -17.68
N ARG A 360 40.86 -42.83 -16.42
CA ARG A 360 41.43 -43.30 -15.13
C ARG A 360 42.41 -42.30 -14.46
N ARG A 361 42.37 -42.04 -13.14
CA ARG A 361 41.80 -42.82 -12.03
C ARG A 361 41.84 -42.03 -10.70
N TRP A 362 40.93 -42.39 -9.78
CA TRP A 362 40.87 -42.15 -8.31
C TRP A 362 40.07 -40.94 -7.77
N GLY A 363 38.98 -41.22 -7.04
CA GLY A 363 38.40 -40.33 -6.01
C GLY A 363 39.06 -40.59 -4.65
N PRO A 364 38.37 -40.48 -3.49
CA PRO A 364 37.40 -39.48 -3.02
C PRO A 364 37.86 -38.75 -1.72
N ALA A 365 37.18 -37.64 -1.38
CA ALA A 365 36.97 -37.08 -0.03
C ALA A 365 38.05 -36.18 0.68
N LEU A 366 37.50 -35.17 1.38
CA LEU A 366 37.96 -34.45 2.62
C LEU A 366 38.80 -33.14 2.55
N TYR A 367 38.26 -32.13 3.26
CA TYR A 367 38.88 -31.04 4.06
C TYR A 367 39.67 -29.86 3.41
N ASN A 368 39.01 -28.67 3.43
CA ASN A 368 39.45 -27.29 3.79
C ASN A 368 40.68 -26.55 3.13
N PRO A 369 40.72 -25.18 3.18
CA PRO A 369 41.33 -24.23 2.19
C PRO A 369 42.79 -23.80 2.58
N PRO A 370 43.47 -22.73 2.06
CA PRO A 370 43.14 -21.68 1.05
C PRO A 370 44.28 -21.28 0.05
N GLN A 371 43.99 -20.28 -0.82
CA GLN A 371 44.90 -19.42 -1.62
C GLN A 371 45.77 -20.09 -2.71
N THR A 372 45.72 -19.68 -3.98
CA THR A 372 46.31 -18.42 -4.46
C THR A 372 45.79 -17.97 -5.83
N PHE A 373 45.60 -16.64 -5.93
CA PHE A 373 45.71 -15.74 -7.08
C PHE A 373 46.03 -16.33 -8.48
N MET A 374 45.10 -16.14 -9.41
CA MET A 374 45.42 -15.77 -10.79
C MET A 374 44.59 -14.54 -11.19
N SER A 375 45.23 -13.70 -12.02
CA SER A 375 45.04 -12.27 -12.25
C SER A 375 43.63 -11.81 -12.67
N SER A 376 43.21 -10.71 -12.05
CA SER A 376 41.96 -9.98 -12.23
C SER A 376 41.95 -8.96 -13.37
N GLU A 377 42.79 -9.12 -14.40
CA GLU A 377 42.80 -8.19 -15.56
C GLU A 377 42.02 -8.71 -16.77
N ALA A 378 41.70 -10.01 -16.85
CA ALA A 378 40.99 -10.58 -18.00
C ALA A 378 39.45 -10.60 -17.86
N ARG A 379 38.89 -10.27 -16.68
CA ARG A 379 37.42 -10.29 -16.45
C ARG A 379 36.74 -8.93 -16.55
N TRP A 380 37.49 -7.82 -16.55
CA TRP A 380 36.91 -6.48 -16.69
C TRP A 380 36.63 -6.08 -18.14
N LEU A 381 37.24 -6.74 -19.12
CA LEU A 381 37.04 -6.44 -20.55
C LEU A 381 35.92 -7.24 -21.23
N THR A 382 35.40 -8.30 -20.60
CA THR A 382 34.35 -9.16 -21.19
C THR A 382 32.93 -8.82 -20.74
N LEU A 383 32.75 -7.85 -19.84
CA LEU A 383 31.43 -7.31 -19.46
C LEU A 383 31.01 -6.06 -20.27
N CYS A 384 31.83 -5.62 -21.23
CA CYS A 384 31.59 -4.42 -22.04
C CYS A 384 31.38 -4.69 -23.53
N ALA A 385 31.19 -5.95 -23.94
CA ALA A 385 30.88 -6.28 -25.33
C ALA A 385 29.95 -7.49 -25.38
N ASP A 386 28.69 -7.29 -24.98
CA ASP A 386 27.64 -8.10 -25.54
C ASP A 386 27.24 -7.46 -26.88
N GLU A 387 27.77 -8.04 -27.97
CA GLU A 387 27.52 -7.59 -29.34
C GLU A 387 26.06 -7.78 -29.77
N SER A 388 25.25 -8.54 -29.01
CA SER A 388 23.82 -8.74 -29.32
C SER A 388 22.96 -7.49 -29.12
N HIS A 389 23.39 -6.53 -28.30
CA HIS A 389 22.64 -5.28 -28.04
C HIS A 389 22.68 -4.26 -29.18
N LYS A 390 23.75 -4.26 -29.99
CA LYS A 390 23.87 -3.33 -31.13
C LYS A 390 22.95 -3.71 -32.28
N ASP A 391 22.65 -5.00 -32.43
CA ASP A 391 21.82 -5.53 -33.51
C ASP A 391 20.35 -5.12 -33.39
N PHE A 392 19.79 -5.07 -32.17
CA PHE A 392 18.39 -4.70 -31.97
C PHE A 392 18.10 -3.26 -32.40
N THR A 393 18.90 -2.30 -31.92
CA THR A 393 18.69 -0.88 -32.21
C THR A 393 18.85 -0.60 -33.71
N ALA A 394 19.83 -1.21 -34.36
CA ALA A 394 20.05 -1.10 -35.80
C ALA A 394 18.89 -1.72 -36.61
N THR A 395 18.42 -2.90 -36.21
CA THR A 395 17.31 -3.60 -36.87
C THR A 395 15.98 -2.85 -36.71
N PHE A 396 15.72 -2.28 -35.54
CA PHE A 396 14.52 -1.47 -35.30
C PHE A 396 14.55 -0.17 -36.11
N ILE A 397 15.69 0.53 -36.18
CA ILE A 397 15.82 1.75 -36.99
C ILE A 397 15.46 1.47 -38.47
N MET A 398 15.80 0.29 -39.00
CA MET A 398 15.48 -0.11 -40.37
C MET A 398 14.00 -0.46 -40.60
N SER A 399 13.19 -0.62 -39.55
CA SER A 399 11.78 -1.04 -39.59
C SER A 399 10.80 -0.01 -38.99
N MET A 400 11.24 1.23 -38.79
CA MET A 400 10.42 2.29 -38.18
C MET A 400 9.23 2.72 -39.06
N THR A 401 8.05 2.81 -38.45
CA THR A 401 6.87 3.45 -39.05
C THR A 401 7.10 4.97 -39.21
N PRO A 402 6.32 5.68 -40.06
CA PRO A 402 6.39 7.14 -40.15
C PRO A 402 6.15 7.85 -38.81
N GLU A 403 5.36 7.25 -37.91
CA GLU A 403 5.15 7.75 -36.56
C GLU A 403 6.39 7.59 -35.69
N HIS A 404 7.02 6.41 -35.69
CA HIS A 404 8.28 6.18 -34.98
C HIS A 404 9.37 7.14 -35.45
N GLN A 405 9.48 7.38 -36.76
CA GLN A 405 10.44 8.33 -37.32
C GLN A 405 10.21 9.76 -36.82
N ARG A 406 8.94 10.21 -36.75
CA ARG A 406 8.59 11.55 -36.21
C ARG A 406 8.94 11.68 -34.73
N LEU A 407 8.60 10.69 -33.91
CA LEU A 407 8.92 10.68 -32.48
C LEU A 407 10.43 10.61 -32.23
N LYS A 408 11.15 9.82 -33.03
CA LYS A 408 12.62 9.74 -32.98
C LYS A 408 13.29 11.05 -33.38
N ALA A 409 12.81 11.72 -34.43
CA ALA A 409 13.32 13.03 -34.82
C ALA A 409 13.11 14.07 -33.70
N ARG A 410 11.96 14.02 -33.02
CA ARG A 410 11.70 14.84 -31.83
C ARG A 410 12.64 14.50 -30.68
N PHE A 411 12.89 13.22 -30.42
CA PHE A 411 13.86 12.78 -29.43
C PHE A 411 15.25 13.35 -29.71
N ASP A 412 15.73 13.24 -30.95
CA ASP A 412 17.05 13.73 -31.34
C ASP A 412 17.17 15.25 -31.19
N ALA A 413 16.07 15.98 -31.42
CA ALA A 413 16.02 17.42 -31.22
C ALA A 413 16.02 17.82 -29.73
N GLU A 414 15.36 17.05 -28.85
CA GLU A 414 15.20 17.41 -27.44
C GLU A 414 16.32 16.88 -26.52
N LEU A 415 16.82 15.65 -26.75
CA LEU A 415 17.81 14.98 -25.90
C LEU A 415 19.12 14.68 -26.61
N GLY A 416 19.17 14.86 -27.94
CA GLY A 416 20.33 14.56 -28.76
C GLY A 416 20.41 13.08 -29.18
N PRO A 417 20.92 12.79 -30.38
CA PRO A 417 20.94 11.43 -30.91
C PRO A 417 21.79 10.44 -30.11
N GLN A 418 22.75 10.95 -29.33
CA GLN A 418 23.66 10.15 -28.50
C GLN A 418 23.04 9.64 -27.20
N ALA A 419 21.86 10.16 -26.84
CA ALA A 419 21.08 9.72 -25.68
C ALA A 419 20.11 8.58 -26.05
N PHE A 420 19.92 8.30 -27.35
CA PHE A 420 19.05 7.22 -27.80
C PHE A 420 19.76 5.89 -27.64
N ASP A 421 19.25 5.05 -26.75
CA ASP A 421 19.75 3.72 -26.50
C ASP A 421 18.63 2.68 -26.61
N GLU A 422 18.95 1.42 -26.30
CA GLU A 422 18.04 0.29 -26.47
C GLU A 422 16.73 0.45 -25.67
N GLN A 423 16.80 1.06 -24.49
CA GLN A 423 15.63 1.27 -23.63
C GLN A 423 14.63 2.20 -24.30
N TRP A 424 15.13 3.31 -24.86
CA TRP A 424 14.32 4.25 -25.64
C TRP A 424 13.83 3.62 -26.94
N ALA A 425 14.62 2.76 -27.58
CA ALA A 425 14.21 2.02 -28.77
C ALA A 425 13.05 1.06 -28.49
N ARG A 426 13.14 0.24 -27.43
CA ARG A 426 12.06 -0.67 -27.00
C ARG A 426 10.81 0.10 -26.63
N MET A 427 10.93 1.20 -25.88
CA MET A 427 9.78 2.03 -25.54
C MET A 427 9.12 2.63 -26.78
N LEU A 428 9.92 3.11 -27.75
CA LEU A 428 9.38 3.61 -29.00
C LEU A 428 8.68 2.53 -29.82
N GLN A 429 9.21 1.30 -29.81
CA GLN A 429 8.64 0.17 -30.52
C GLN A 429 7.30 -0.29 -29.94
N HIS A 430 7.23 -0.45 -28.62
CA HIS A 430 6.10 -1.11 -27.96
C HIS A 430 5.08 -0.14 -27.36
N ALA A 431 5.49 1.10 -27.07
CA ALA A 431 4.66 2.08 -26.38
C ALA A 431 4.96 3.53 -26.85
N PRO A 432 4.65 3.88 -28.11
CA PRO A 432 5.00 5.19 -28.69
C PRO A 432 4.38 6.39 -27.94
N ASP A 433 3.18 6.26 -27.37
CA ASP A 433 2.55 7.32 -26.57
C ASP A 433 3.31 7.55 -25.24
N MET A 434 3.75 6.46 -24.64
CA MET A 434 4.56 6.50 -23.42
C MET A 434 5.96 7.03 -23.71
N PHE A 435 6.55 6.67 -24.86
CA PHE A 435 7.80 7.27 -25.35
C PHE A 435 7.67 8.79 -25.48
N ALA A 436 6.61 9.28 -26.12
CA ALA A 436 6.39 10.71 -26.33
C ALA A 436 6.23 11.47 -24.99
N SER A 437 5.54 10.85 -24.03
CA SER A 437 5.32 11.42 -22.70
C SER A 437 6.60 11.41 -21.85
N SER A 438 7.34 10.29 -21.87
CA SER A 438 8.61 10.13 -21.17
C SER A 438 9.69 11.06 -21.73
N LEU A 439 9.72 11.27 -23.05
CA LEU A 439 10.58 12.25 -23.71
C LEU A 439 10.28 13.66 -23.20
N ARG A 440 9.00 14.05 -23.16
CA ARG A 440 8.59 15.36 -22.66
C ARG A 440 9.02 15.56 -21.21
N LEU A 441 8.82 14.55 -20.36
CA LEU A 441 9.18 14.62 -18.94
C LEU A 441 10.70 14.73 -18.75
N THR A 442 11.47 13.88 -19.46
CA THR A 442 12.94 13.83 -19.38
C THR A 442 13.59 15.13 -19.89
N SER A 443 12.96 15.81 -20.86
CA SER A 443 13.54 17.02 -21.45
C SER A 443 13.36 18.28 -20.61
N VAL A 444 12.47 18.29 -19.61
CA VAL A 444 12.25 19.45 -18.73
C VAL A 444 13.53 19.85 -17.98
N PRO A 445 14.15 18.99 -17.15
CA PRO A 445 15.36 19.37 -16.43
C PRO A 445 16.54 19.65 -17.38
N LYS A 446 16.57 19.04 -18.57
CA LYS A 446 17.61 19.30 -19.59
C LYS A 446 17.51 20.69 -20.22
N LYS A 447 16.32 21.29 -20.23
CA LYS A 447 16.07 22.66 -20.71
C LYS A 447 16.26 23.72 -19.63
N SER A 448 16.26 23.31 -18.36
CA SER A 448 16.56 24.18 -17.23
C SER A 448 18.01 24.65 -17.27
N THR A 449 18.26 25.82 -16.70
CA THR A 449 19.59 26.44 -16.61
C THR A 449 20.15 26.46 -15.18
N HIS A 450 19.48 25.79 -14.22
CA HIS A 450 19.92 25.82 -12.83
C HIS A 450 21.14 24.92 -12.59
N LEU A 451 21.16 23.68 -13.10
CA LEU A 451 22.33 22.81 -13.00
C LEU A 451 23.03 22.65 -14.35
N SER A 452 24.36 22.55 -14.32
CA SER A 452 25.11 22.19 -15.52
C SER A 452 24.84 20.73 -15.92
N PRO A 453 24.98 20.37 -17.22
CA PRO A 453 24.80 18.99 -17.68
C PRO A 453 25.65 17.97 -16.90
N LYS A 454 26.86 18.36 -16.48
CA LYS A 454 27.73 17.52 -15.64
C LYS A 454 27.06 17.20 -14.31
N ILE A 455 26.53 18.20 -13.61
CA ILE A 455 25.88 18.02 -12.32
C ILE A 455 24.57 17.26 -12.45
N GLN A 456 23.78 17.51 -13.49
CA GLN A 456 22.57 16.72 -13.76
C GLN A 456 22.90 15.22 -13.87
N SER A 457 23.96 14.86 -14.62
CA SER A 457 24.38 13.46 -14.74
C SER A 457 24.87 12.86 -13.41
N LEU A 458 25.58 13.63 -12.57
CA LEU A 458 25.99 13.15 -11.24
C LEU A 458 24.80 12.97 -10.29
N VAL A 459 23.82 13.87 -10.32
CA VAL A 459 22.56 13.74 -9.56
C VAL A 459 21.83 12.46 -9.96
N SER A 460 21.60 12.27 -11.27
CA SER A 460 20.93 11.06 -11.77
C SER A 460 21.73 9.78 -11.48
N LEU A 461 23.06 9.85 -11.45
CA LEU A 461 23.91 8.76 -11.00
C LEU A 461 23.70 8.45 -9.52
N ALA A 462 23.65 9.47 -8.64
CA ALA A 462 23.40 9.28 -7.21
C ALA A 462 22.04 8.61 -6.94
N VAL A 463 20.99 9.04 -7.63
CA VAL A 463 19.66 8.40 -7.56
C VAL A 463 19.74 6.94 -8.00
N SER A 464 20.43 6.68 -9.11
CA SER A 464 20.49 5.34 -9.71
C SER A 464 21.33 4.35 -8.89
N ALA A 465 22.38 4.86 -8.24
CA ALA A 465 23.35 4.10 -7.45
C ALA A 465 22.98 3.97 -5.97
N ALA A 466 21.94 4.67 -5.51
CA ALA A 466 21.43 4.55 -4.15
C ALA A 466 21.11 3.08 -3.82
N SER A 467 21.47 2.62 -2.62
CA SER A 467 21.24 1.22 -2.20
C SER A 467 19.75 0.83 -2.18
N THR A 468 18.86 1.80 -2.11
CA THR A 468 17.40 1.62 -2.20
C THR A 468 16.88 1.48 -3.65
N HIS A 469 17.72 1.73 -4.66
CA HIS A 469 17.33 1.67 -6.07
C HIS A 469 18.22 0.72 -6.90
N LEU A 470 19.55 0.87 -6.84
CA LEU A 470 20.55 0.00 -7.49
C LEU A 470 20.23 -0.40 -8.95
N HIS A 471 19.81 0.55 -9.78
CA HIS A 471 19.45 0.28 -11.17
C HIS A 471 20.66 0.33 -12.10
N VAL A 472 21.33 -0.82 -12.27
CA VAL A 472 22.59 -0.97 -13.02
C VAL A 472 22.57 -0.34 -14.43
N PRO A 473 21.52 -0.51 -15.25
CA PRO A 473 21.49 0.12 -16.58
C PRO A 473 21.57 1.65 -16.51
N ASN A 474 20.87 2.27 -15.56
CA ASN A 474 20.95 3.73 -15.37
C ASN A 474 22.29 4.16 -14.74
N ILE A 475 22.88 3.37 -13.85
CA ILE A 475 24.24 3.62 -13.33
C ILE A 475 25.23 3.70 -14.50
N GLN A 476 25.16 2.76 -15.45
CA GLN A 476 26.00 2.77 -16.64
C GLN A 476 25.73 3.97 -17.54
N ARG A 477 24.44 4.29 -17.80
CA ARG A 477 24.01 5.45 -18.60
C ARG A 477 24.56 6.75 -18.02
N TYR A 478 24.27 7.05 -16.76
CA TYR A 478 24.63 8.33 -16.15
C TYR A 478 26.13 8.46 -15.86
N THR A 479 26.84 7.35 -15.63
CA THR A 479 28.31 7.36 -15.60
C THR A 479 28.87 7.80 -16.95
N ARG A 480 28.36 7.26 -18.06
CA ARG A 480 28.78 7.63 -19.42
C ARG A 480 28.44 9.08 -19.75
N GLU A 481 27.25 9.55 -19.38
CA GLU A 481 26.85 10.95 -19.56
C GLU A 481 27.71 11.91 -18.74
N ALA A 482 27.99 11.59 -17.48
CA ALA A 482 28.85 12.42 -16.63
C ALA A 482 30.25 12.57 -17.25
N LEU A 483 30.87 11.48 -17.70
CA LEU A 483 32.16 11.50 -18.39
C LEU A 483 32.12 12.36 -19.67
N ARG A 484 31.06 12.21 -20.49
CA ARG A 484 30.87 13.02 -21.71
C ARG A 484 30.71 14.51 -21.39
N ASN A 485 30.08 14.84 -20.28
CA ASN A 485 29.91 16.20 -19.78
C ASN A 485 31.14 16.71 -18.99
N GLY A 486 32.27 16.00 -19.05
CA GLY A 486 33.55 16.44 -18.47
C GLY A 486 33.72 16.11 -16.99
N ALA A 487 32.92 15.21 -16.41
CA ALA A 487 33.19 14.69 -15.08
C ALA A 487 34.46 13.82 -15.09
N THR A 488 35.28 14.00 -14.07
CA THR A 488 36.46 13.18 -13.83
C THR A 488 36.07 11.87 -13.14
N LYS A 489 36.96 10.87 -13.23
CA LYS A 489 36.84 9.65 -12.43
C LYS A 489 36.70 9.95 -10.93
N ALA A 490 37.41 10.96 -10.43
CA ALA A 490 37.38 11.36 -9.03
C ALA A 490 35.99 11.88 -8.62
N GLU A 491 35.35 12.73 -9.42
CA GLU A 491 34.00 13.25 -9.14
C GLU A 491 32.94 12.14 -9.14
N ILE A 492 33.08 11.14 -10.03
CA ILE A 492 32.20 9.97 -10.09
C ILE A 492 32.39 9.09 -8.85
N ILE A 493 33.63 8.78 -8.46
CA ILE A 493 33.91 8.03 -7.24
C ILE A 493 33.36 8.76 -6.03
N GLU A 494 33.56 10.06 -5.94
CA GLU A 494 33.07 10.87 -4.83
C GLU A 494 31.54 10.88 -4.77
N THR A 495 30.85 10.96 -5.91
CA THR A 495 29.39 10.82 -6.00
C THR A 495 28.90 9.47 -5.45
N LEU A 496 29.58 8.38 -5.81
CA LEU A 496 29.25 7.04 -5.30
C LEU A 496 29.53 6.93 -3.79
N SER A 497 30.64 7.50 -3.30
CA SER A 497 30.98 7.54 -1.88
C SER A 497 29.95 8.32 -1.06
N LEU A 498 29.49 9.48 -1.55
CA LEU A 498 28.42 10.25 -0.92
C LEU A 498 27.13 9.42 -0.85
N THR A 499 26.77 8.77 -1.95
CA THR A 499 25.56 7.93 -2.06
C THR A 499 25.61 6.73 -1.11
N ALA A 500 26.78 6.15 -0.89
CA ALA A 500 26.97 5.01 0.02
C ALA A 500 26.70 5.34 1.50
N THR A 501 26.63 6.63 1.87
CA THR A 501 26.30 7.05 3.24
C THR A 501 24.83 6.81 3.63
N LEU A 502 23.95 6.57 2.65
CA LEU A 502 22.50 6.38 2.85
C LEU A 502 22.17 5.34 3.95
N GLY A 503 22.97 4.27 4.06
CA GLY A 503 22.75 3.19 5.02
C GLY A 503 22.68 3.63 6.48
N ILE A 504 23.22 4.80 6.83
CA ILE A 504 23.13 5.34 8.18
C ILE A 504 21.69 5.63 8.62
N HIS A 505 20.77 5.79 7.68
CA HIS A 505 19.37 6.09 7.99
C HIS A 505 18.65 4.99 8.75
N ALA A 506 19.14 3.74 8.66
CA ALA A 506 18.71 2.66 9.54
C ALA A 506 19.00 2.99 11.02
N CYS A 507 20.17 3.56 11.31
CA CYS A 507 20.54 3.97 12.66
C CYS A 507 19.82 5.25 13.08
N THR A 508 19.72 6.28 12.24
CA THR A 508 19.06 7.53 12.62
C THR A 508 17.54 7.38 12.79
N THR A 509 16.93 6.37 12.16
CA THR A 509 15.53 6.02 12.39
C THR A 509 15.38 5.04 13.56
N GLY A 510 16.27 4.06 13.69
CA GLY A 510 16.17 3.00 14.69
C GLY A 510 16.64 3.40 16.09
N MET A 511 17.59 4.32 16.24
CA MET A 511 18.10 4.72 17.56
C MET A 511 17.04 5.40 18.43
N PRO A 512 16.23 6.37 17.93
CA PRO A 512 15.14 6.94 18.72
C PRO A 512 14.14 5.87 19.19
N ILE A 513 13.82 4.91 18.32
CA ILE A 513 12.91 3.78 18.64
C ILE A 513 13.55 2.87 19.71
N LEU A 514 14.86 2.59 19.61
CA LEU A 514 15.56 1.82 20.63
C LEU A 514 15.54 2.53 21.99
N PHE A 515 15.75 3.84 22.02
CA PHE A 515 15.66 4.62 23.25
C PHE A 515 14.24 4.63 23.83
N GLU A 516 13.22 4.72 22.98
CA GLU A 516 11.81 4.60 23.37
C GLU A 516 11.53 3.23 24.02
N VAL A 517 11.96 2.14 23.39
CA VAL A 517 11.81 0.76 23.94
C VAL A 517 12.58 0.57 25.25
N LEU A 518 13.78 1.16 25.38
CA LEU A 518 14.53 1.13 26.65
C LEU A 518 13.81 1.91 27.75
N GLU A 519 13.24 3.08 27.43
CA GLU A 519 12.42 3.88 28.34
C GLU A 519 11.17 3.09 28.80
N GLU A 520 10.48 2.40 27.90
CA GLU A 520 9.34 1.52 28.20
C GLU A 520 9.68 0.35 29.12
N ARG A 521 10.91 -0.18 29.03
CA ARG A 521 11.40 -1.27 29.90
C ARG A 521 11.92 -0.78 31.25
N GLY A 522 11.87 0.52 31.53
CA GLY A 522 12.44 1.13 32.73
C GLY A 522 13.97 1.21 32.71
N GLU A 523 14.58 1.04 31.54
CA GLU A 523 16.02 1.12 31.27
C GLU A 523 16.36 2.47 30.60
N ALA A 524 15.66 3.54 30.98
CA ALA A 524 15.78 4.86 30.37
C ALA A 524 17.23 5.36 30.41
N MET A 525 17.75 5.69 29.23
CA MET A 525 19.09 6.23 29.07
C MET A 525 19.12 7.75 29.25
N PRO A 526 20.22 8.34 29.74
CA PRO A 526 20.34 9.79 29.84
C PRO A 526 20.17 10.48 28.48
N LYS A 527 19.34 11.54 28.43
CA LYS A 527 19.13 12.36 27.25
C LYS A 527 20.26 13.39 27.12
N GLY A 528 20.53 13.83 25.88
CA GLY A 528 21.58 14.81 25.62
C GLY A 528 22.99 14.23 25.71
N MET A 529 23.96 15.12 25.93
CA MET A 529 25.38 14.77 26.10
C MET A 529 25.80 14.57 27.56
N ASP A 530 24.85 14.65 28.51
CA ASP A 530 25.16 14.55 29.94
C ASP A 530 25.73 13.17 30.29
N GLY A 531 26.82 13.15 31.06
CA GLY A 531 27.50 11.92 31.46
C GLY A 531 28.28 11.20 30.36
N MET A 532 28.49 11.81 29.19
CA MET A 532 29.36 11.26 28.15
C MET A 532 30.84 11.32 28.54
N SER A 533 31.62 10.34 28.06
CA SER A 533 33.06 10.23 28.29
C SER A 533 33.85 11.29 27.50
N LYS A 534 35.13 11.48 27.87
CA LYS A 534 36.02 12.40 27.13
C LYS A 534 36.19 11.98 25.67
N GLU A 535 36.21 10.67 25.42
CA GLU A 535 36.31 10.07 24.09
C GLU A 535 35.07 10.40 23.26
N GLN A 536 33.87 10.31 23.83
CA GLN A 536 32.63 10.66 23.15
C GLN A 536 32.59 12.14 22.77
N TRP A 537 33.00 13.03 23.67
CA TRP A 537 33.14 14.46 23.36
C TRP A 537 34.14 14.73 22.23
N ALA A 538 35.29 14.05 22.24
CA ALA A 538 36.29 14.16 21.18
C ALA A 538 35.75 13.69 19.81
N ILE A 539 34.97 12.60 19.78
CA ILE A 539 34.34 12.10 18.55
C ILE A 539 33.33 13.12 18.00
N ARG A 540 32.52 13.73 18.87
CA ARG A 540 31.60 14.81 18.47
C ARG A 540 32.34 16.00 17.87
N GLU A 541 33.38 16.49 18.56
CA GLU A 541 34.16 17.64 18.10
C GLU A 541 34.82 17.37 16.74
N ASP A 542 35.33 16.15 16.54
CA ASP A 542 35.89 15.71 15.27
C ASP A 542 34.81 15.64 14.16
N PHE A 543 33.61 15.14 14.46
CA PHE A 543 32.48 15.15 13.54
C PHE A 543 32.11 16.58 13.12
N GLU A 544 31.90 17.48 14.08
CA GLU A 544 31.55 18.89 13.82
C GLU A 544 32.62 19.57 12.96
N LYS A 545 33.90 19.33 13.25
CA LYS A 545 35.02 19.88 12.48
C LYS A 545 35.07 19.37 11.04
N LYS A 546 34.78 18.08 10.82
CA LYS A 546 34.82 17.46 9.48
C LYS A 546 33.57 17.76 8.65
N ARG A 547 32.39 17.78 9.28
CA ARG A 547 31.08 17.87 8.61
C ARG A 547 30.47 19.28 8.63
N GLY A 548 30.92 20.15 9.54
CA GLY A 548 30.46 21.54 9.62
C GLY A 548 29.09 21.73 10.28
N TYR A 549 28.51 20.69 10.89
CA TYR A 549 27.26 20.77 11.64
C TYR A 549 27.20 19.70 12.73
N TRP A 550 26.31 19.89 13.71
CA TRP A 550 25.89 18.88 14.67
C TRP A 550 24.36 18.74 14.65
N ASN A 551 23.89 17.53 14.91
CA ASN A 551 22.47 17.24 15.03
C ASN A 551 22.25 16.37 16.26
N THR A 552 21.23 16.68 17.06
CA THR A 552 20.89 15.95 18.28
C THR A 552 20.57 14.48 18.03
N LEU A 553 20.15 14.10 16.82
CA LEU A 553 19.96 12.70 16.40
C LEU A 553 21.24 11.85 16.52
N TRP A 554 22.43 12.47 16.56
CA TRP A 554 23.69 11.75 16.73
C TRP A 554 24.05 11.46 18.18
N GLU A 555 23.41 12.14 19.15
CA GLU A 555 23.76 12.04 20.57
C GLU A 555 23.44 10.65 21.12
N GLU A 556 22.26 10.13 20.79
CA GLU A 556 21.81 8.79 21.16
C GLU A 556 22.73 7.71 20.56
N PHE A 557 23.16 7.92 19.32
CA PHE A 557 24.04 6.97 18.64
C PHE A 557 25.45 6.97 19.23
N LEU A 558 26.02 8.16 19.43
CA LEU A 558 27.31 8.34 20.09
C LEU A 558 27.32 7.76 21.51
N ARG A 559 26.17 7.78 22.20
CA ARG A 559 26.01 7.19 23.54
C ARG A 559 26.12 5.68 23.51
N ILE A 560 25.37 5.01 22.63
CA ILE A 560 25.26 3.55 22.61
C ILE A 560 26.42 2.89 21.86
N SER A 561 26.91 3.49 20.78
CA SER A 561 27.92 2.88 19.92
C SER A 561 28.95 3.92 19.43
N PRO A 562 29.79 4.46 20.34
CA PRO A 562 30.77 5.48 20.00
C PRO A 562 31.79 5.00 18.95
N GLU A 563 32.23 3.74 19.00
CA GLU A 563 33.16 3.18 18.02
C GLU A 563 32.56 3.12 16.62
N PHE A 564 31.31 2.67 16.50
CA PHE A 564 30.63 2.63 15.21
C PHE A 564 30.37 4.05 14.68
N PHE A 565 29.92 4.96 15.54
CA PHE A 565 29.70 6.35 15.15
C PHE A 565 31.00 7.02 14.69
N TYR A 566 32.13 6.76 15.35
CA TYR A 566 33.44 7.21 14.90
C TYR A 566 33.82 6.62 13.55
N ALA A 567 33.69 5.31 13.35
CA ALA A 567 33.95 4.65 12.07
C ALA A 567 33.07 5.20 10.94
N TYR A 568 31.79 5.49 11.22
CA TYR A 568 30.90 6.14 10.27
C TYR A 568 31.31 7.59 9.98
N THR A 569 31.79 8.31 10.99
CA THR A 569 32.34 9.66 10.83
C THR A 569 33.52 9.62 9.87
N GLU A 570 34.44 8.67 10.01
CA GLU A 570 35.55 8.48 9.08
C GLU A 570 35.05 8.15 7.68
N PHE A 571 34.18 7.13 7.54
CA PHE A 571 33.60 6.71 6.26
C PHE A 571 32.93 7.86 5.50
N SER A 572 32.02 8.58 6.17
CA SER A 572 31.24 9.66 5.57
C SER A 572 32.02 10.95 5.37
N SER A 573 33.19 11.10 6.01
CA SER A 573 34.05 12.27 5.86
C SER A 573 35.02 12.14 4.69
N VAL A 574 35.23 10.97 4.10
CA VAL A 574 36.15 10.78 2.96
C VAL A 574 35.87 11.75 1.79
N PRO A 575 34.61 11.99 1.36
CA PRO A 575 34.31 13.02 0.36
C PRO A 575 34.65 14.44 0.81
N TRP A 576 34.71 14.72 2.11
CA TRP A 576 34.90 16.06 2.66
C TRP A 576 36.38 16.36 2.95
N VAL A 577 37.09 15.38 3.50
CA VAL A 577 38.48 15.43 3.93
C VAL A 577 39.14 14.11 3.48
N ASN A 578 39.86 14.12 2.36
CA ASN A 578 40.65 12.95 1.95
C ASN A 578 42.08 13.07 2.51
N GLU A 579 42.86 11.98 2.53
CA GLU A 579 44.24 11.95 3.04
C GLU A 579 45.21 12.91 2.31
N GLY A 580 44.76 13.62 1.26
CA GLY A 580 45.53 14.62 0.51
C GLY A 580 44.91 16.03 0.45
N GLY A 581 43.82 16.33 1.17
CA GLY A 581 43.12 17.62 1.10
C GLY A 581 41.58 17.55 1.08
N LYS A 582 40.95 18.53 0.40
CA LYS A 582 39.49 18.59 0.20
C LYS A 582 39.05 17.64 -0.92
N GLY A 583 37.83 17.08 -0.84
CA GLY A 583 37.23 16.37 -1.98
C GLY A 583 37.12 17.24 -3.24
N VAL A 584 36.95 16.60 -4.39
CA VAL A 584 36.94 17.27 -5.70
C VAL A 584 35.60 17.92 -6.02
N LEU A 585 34.51 17.49 -5.39
CA LEU A 585 33.21 18.14 -5.51
C LEU A 585 33.10 19.33 -4.56
N GLU A 586 32.52 20.42 -5.06
CA GLU A 586 32.18 21.58 -4.24
C GLU A 586 31.14 21.21 -3.17
N PRO A 587 31.19 21.84 -1.97
CA PRO A 587 30.24 21.58 -0.88
C PRO A 587 28.77 21.58 -1.31
N LYS A 588 28.35 22.58 -2.11
CA LYS A 588 26.99 22.64 -2.63
C LYS A 588 26.61 21.39 -3.43
N VAL A 589 27.50 20.91 -4.30
CA VAL A 589 27.25 19.74 -5.14
C VAL A 589 27.15 18.47 -4.32
N LYS A 590 27.97 18.33 -3.27
CA LYS A 590 27.88 17.21 -2.32
C LYS A 590 26.50 17.13 -1.67
N GLU A 591 26.00 18.28 -1.23
CA GLU A 591 24.67 18.40 -0.62
C GLU A 591 23.54 18.11 -1.61
N LEU A 592 23.71 18.47 -2.89
CA LEU A 592 22.77 18.06 -3.94
C LEU A 592 22.74 16.54 -4.15
N MET A 593 23.86 15.82 -4.01
CA MET A 593 23.87 14.34 -4.08
C MET A 593 23.08 13.72 -2.92
N TYR A 594 23.23 14.26 -1.71
CA TYR A 594 22.44 13.82 -0.57
C TYR A 594 20.94 14.09 -0.79
N CYS A 595 20.58 15.29 -1.28
CA CYS A 595 19.20 15.60 -1.64
C CYS A 595 18.64 14.64 -2.70
N ALA A 596 19.47 14.22 -3.66
CA ALA A 596 19.06 13.36 -4.77
C ALA A 596 18.55 12.00 -4.31
N PHE A 597 19.30 11.29 -3.45
CA PHE A 597 18.84 10.00 -2.94
C PHE A 597 17.80 10.14 -1.83
N ASP A 598 17.80 11.22 -1.04
CA ASP A 598 16.78 11.44 0.01
C ASP A 598 15.40 11.79 -0.56
N THR A 599 15.34 12.47 -1.70
CA THR A 599 14.06 12.76 -2.37
C THR A 599 13.59 11.64 -3.31
N ALA A 600 14.44 10.66 -3.61
CA ALA A 600 14.08 9.56 -4.51
C ALA A 600 12.89 8.77 -3.96
N ALA A 601 11.94 8.41 -4.83
CA ALA A 601 10.73 7.65 -4.46
C ALA A 601 11.02 6.31 -3.78
N THR A 602 12.22 5.75 -3.96
CA THR A 602 12.68 4.52 -3.30
C THR A 602 13.15 4.72 -1.85
N HIS A 603 13.25 5.97 -1.37
CA HIS A 603 13.79 6.28 -0.04
C HIS A 603 12.96 7.33 0.71
N MET A 604 12.70 8.49 0.10
CA MET A 604 11.83 9.56 0.65
C MET A 604 12.12 9.95 2.12
N TYR A 605 13.41 10.08 2.47
CA TYR A 605 13.82 10.36 3.84
C TYR A 605 13.79 11.87 4.15
N GLN A 606 12.63 12.32 4.65
CA GLN A 606 12.34 13.73 4.92
C GLN A 606 13.34 14.45 5.86
N PRO A 607 13.81 13.85 6.99
CA PRO A 607 14.74 14.53 7.89
C PRO A 607 16.07 14.86 7.23
N GLY A 608 16.64 13.92 6.47
CA GLY A 608 17.86 14.11 5.69
C GLY A 608 17.66 15.13 4.58
N LEU A 609 16.59 14.98 3.79
CA LEU A 609 16.26 15.92 2.71
C LEU A 609 16.20 17.38 3.20
N LYS A 610 15.50 17.62 4.32
CA LYS A 610 15.37 18.95 4.91
C LYS A 610 16.71 19.51 5.38
N LEU A 611 17.56 18.68 5.98
CA LEU A 611 18.90 19.07 6.41
C LEU A 611 19.76 19.47 5.20
N HIS A 612 19.83 18.61 4.19
CA HIS A 612 20.68 18.80 3.03
C HIS A 612 20.19 19.96 2.15
N MET A 613 18.88 20.19 2.01
CA MET A 613 18.34 21.40 1.37
C MET A 613 18.80 22.68 2.08
N ARG A 614 18.80 22.70 3.42
CA ARG A 614 19.32 23.85 4.19
C ARG A 614 20.81 24.06 3.90
N ASN A 615 21.60 22.98 3.84
CA ASN A 615 23.02 23.07 3.54
C ASN A 615 23.28 23.56 2.11
N VAL A 616 22.51 23.10 1.11
CA VAL A 616 22.58 23.62 -0.26
C VAL A 616 22.39 25.13 -0.27
N LEU A 617 21.35 25.65 0.40
CA LEU A 617 21.09 27.09 0.49
C LEU A 617 22.21 27.84 1.23
N ASN A 618 22.75 27.27 2.31
CA ASN A 618 23.86 27.86 3.06
C ASN A 618 25.16 27.94 2.23
N TYR A 619 25.37 27.01 1.31
CA TYR A 619 26.48 27.03 0.35
C TYR A 619 26.18 27.85 -0.93
N GLY A 620 25.15 28.70 -0.89
CA GLY A 620 24.80 29.62 -1.98
C GLY A 620 24.03 28.97 -3.13
N GLY A 621 23.42 27.80 -2.89
CA GLY A 621 22.50 27.18 -3.83
C GLY A 621 21.13 27.86 -3.87
N THR A 622 20.36 27.56 -4.91
CA THR A 622 19.04 28.15 -5.14
C THR A 622 17.92 27.11 -5.01
N SER A 623 16.69 27.58 -4.79
CA SER A 623 15.50 26.72 -4.85
C SER A 623 15.33 26.08 -6.24
N GLY A 624 15.76 26.75 -7.31
CA GLY A 624 15.72 26.21 -8.68
C GLY A 624 16.65 25.01 -8.85
N GLU A 625 17.87 25.07 -8.31
CA GLU A 625 18.81 23.93 -8.31
C GLU A 625 18.25 22.73 -7.52
N ILE A 626 17.63 22.98 -6.37
CA ILE A 626 16.99 21.93 -5.56
C ILE A 626 15.80 21.32 -6.29
N MET A 627 14.96 22.15 -6.92
CA MET A 627 13.82 21.67 -7.70
C MET A 627 14.27 20.81 -8.88
N GLU A 628 15.35 21.21 -9.57
CA GLU A 628 15.90 20.43 -10.68
C GLU A 628 16.46 19.07 -10.21
N VAL A 629 17.02 18.97 -8.99
CA VAL A 629 17.35 17.67 -8.38
C VAL A 629 16.12 16.78 -8.21
N MET A 630 15.00 17.35 -7.74
CA MET A 630 13.75 16.60 -7.57
C MET A 630 13.15 16.17 -8.92
N GLU A 631 13.23 17.01 -9.95
CA GLU A 631 12.84 16.66 -11.31
C GLU A 631 13.66 15.47 -11.83
N LEU A 632 14.99 15.51 -11.67
CA LEU A 632 15.88 14.41 -12.09
C LEU A 632 15.61 13.12 -11.30
N ALA A 633 15.39 13.21 -9.99
CA ALA A 633 15.06 12.04 -9.17
C ALA A 633 13.72 11.40 -9.59
N THR A 634 12.73 12.21 -9.99
CA THR A 634 11.43 11.71 -10.46
C THR A 634 11.55 10.79 -11.69
N LEU A 635 12.55 11.03 -12.54
CA LEU A 635 12.81 10.25 -13.75
C LEU A 635 13.17 8.78 -13.47
N LEU A 636 13.51 8.42 -12.22
CA LEU A 636 13.71 7.02 -11.84
C LEU A 636 12.48 6.15 -12.18
N SER A 637 11.28 6.73 -12.18
CA SER A 637 10.02 6.03 -12.48
C SER A 637 9.95 5.47 -13.91
N ILE A 638 10.73 6.04 -14.84
CA ILE A 638 10.80 5.56 -16.23
C ILE A 638 11.41 4.15 -16.29
N SER A 639 12.25 3.77 -15.31
CA SER A 639 12.85 2.43 -15.22
C SER A 639 11.83 1.29 -15.13
N THR A 640 10.61 1.55 -14.64
CA THR A 640 9.53 0.57 -14.60
C THR A 640 9.19 0.03 -15.98
N ILE A 641 9.16 0.92 -16.97
CA ILE A 641 8.76 0.58 -18.34
C ILE A 641 9.92 -0.07 -19.08
N ASP A 642 11.14 0.40 -18.83
CA ASP A 642 12.36 -0.20 -19.36
C ASP A 642 12.48 -1.69 -18.99
N VAL A 643 12.43 -2.00 -17.69
CA VAL A 643 12.50 -3.38 -17.20
C VAL A 643 11.30 -4.20 -17.68
N GLY A 644 10.10 -3.62 -17.61
CA GLY A 644 8.86 -4.31 -17.99
C GLY A 644 8.81 -4.72 -19.46
N LEU A 645 9.23 -3.83 -20.37
CA LEU A 645 9.23 -4.12 -21.81
C LEU A 645 10.29 -5.18 -22.18
N GLU A 646 11.45 -5.17 -21.53
CA GLU A 646 12.46 -6.21 -21.76
C GLU A 646 11.93 -7.60 -21.35
N VAL A 647 11.27 -7.70 -20.20
CA VAL A 647 10.65 -8.94 -19.75
C VAL A 647 9.55 -9.37 -20.72
N LEU A 648 8.69 -8.44 -21.14
CA LEU A 648 7.62 -8.72 -22.10
C LEU A 648 8.17 -9.30 -23.41
N GLU A 649 9.23 -8.72 -23.97
CA GLU A 649 9.85 -9.25 -25.19
C GLU A 649 10.39 -10.68 -25.01
N LYS A 650 10.98 -10.98 -23.86
CA LYS A 650 11.50 -12.33 -23.56
C LYS A 650 10.37 -13.35 -23.48
N GLU A 651 9.28 -13.01 -22.80
CA GLU A 651 8.12 -13.90 -22.66
C GLU A 651 7.38 -14.09 -23.98
N LEU A 652 7.24 -13.04 -24.80
CA LEU A 652 6.63 -13.16 -26.13
C LEU A 652 7.46 -14.02 -27.10
N LYS A 653 8.80 -14.03 -26.97
CA LYS A 653 9.68 -14.90 -27.76
C LYS A 653 9.67 -16.36 -27.29
N ALA A 654 9.25 -16.61 -26.05
CA ALA A 654 9.19 -17.95 -25.47
C ALA A 654 7.87 -18.68 -25.78
N GLN A 655 6.84 -17.95 -26.21
CA GLN A 655 5.59 -18.46 -26.77
C GLN A 655 5.75 -18.83 -28.25
#